data_AF-A0A099BWX4-F1
#
_entry.id   AF-A0A099BWX4-F1
#
_cell.length_a   1.000
_cell.length_b   1.000
_cell.length_c   1.000
_cell.angle_alpha   90.00
_cell.angle_beta   90.00
_cell.angle_gamma   90.00
#
_symmetry.space_group_name_H-M   'P 1'
#
loop_
_entity.id
_entity.type
_entity.pdbx_description
1 polymer ?
#
loop_
_entity_poly.entity_id
_entity_poly.type
_entity_poly.pdbx_seq_one_letter_code
_entity_poly.pdbx_strand_id
1 'polypeptide(L)'
;AKLDQPDGGDKKMSPGTQSILNFLNPNDIESIEVLKDASATSIYGARAANGVVLITTKRGKTGSAKVSYSYDFSYQKYSDIYNLLSLKEWMQVRNDMALENYMWNNRVAPYGTKTMKEVAANPYNGIQLSYPYTDAQIAAAGEGTDWLGLITRNGRINEHNVNLQGGSDKTQYMLSFNYFDQKGIVKNSGLTRYTLKTNIDQSFLKIFKAGLNLTMTRINNDNTQLGAARYENSGIIRSAIQMSPEVKAYDAETGTYPVNPLLAKQPNPYSLLTNTDQGRTNRLIGNVYIEARPLEDLLLRGALGIDHAQIDRKTYQPRTTVNGNANGGVAYIYNTNNDQYLAEATATYHKTLADIHNVNFMVGASYEEFNNDISELGNNNFLTDAFLYNNIDAGTGTKITKSNATKNKMESYFMRASYVLMDRYLFTGTMRADGASVFAKNNKWGYFPSVALGWLINEESFLKQTKWLSNLKLRLSWGQTGNADIGTNAFASFAAENAYVNGNHKTVIGVKKGKFDNPDLKWETTEEWNLGLDFGFLKGRISGSIDIYQRTISDLLNYRLLNSYQELPKVMSNIGKTQGRGIEVMLNTRNIETKDFGWTTNFTFTMYRDKWKERTPDWKPAVYERANDPIRPIYARRADHILQIGEKAPAAQPDLLPGQVVIKDLDGYKRDASGNPMTDENGHFILTGAPDGKIDDADTKLIGSRDPGWLAGLNNVFRYKDFEFSFMFNGMFDRKIEDPTMAFYGINSYGVAGSGLNGLKTNLERWTPTNPSSRYPSAFYNMGRGKYYTSGDFFYQNAWFIRLQNVSLSYNLPKKLLSKVGFINSLRVHLSANNLFVITPYDGLDPETDAYEAAYPNAKTYSFGVNITF
;
A
#
# COMPACT_ATOMS: atom_id res chain seq x y z
N ALA A 1 -14.93 -10.67 2.34
CA ALA A 1 -15.28 -9.91 1.11
C ALA A 1 -14.35 -8.72 0.85
N LYS A 2 -14.19 -8.30 -0.42
CA LYS A 2 -13.50 -7.03 -0.78
C LYS A 2 -14.38 -5.84 -0.34
N LEU A 3 -13.77 -4.79 0.20
CA LEU A 3 -14.48 -3.58 0.66
C LEU A 3 -14.16 -2.33 -0.17
N ASP A 4 -13.39 -2.48 -1.23
CA ASP A 4 -13.01 -1.36 -2.08
C ASP A 4 -14.26 -0.77 -2.73
N GLN A 5 -14.35 0.55 -2.70
CA GLN A 5 -15.37 1.26 -3.47
C GLN A 5 -15.09 1.06 -4.97
N PRO A 6 -16.14 0.91 -5.79
CA PRO A 6 -15.95 0.64 -7.21
C PRO A 6 -15.26 1.80 -7.94
N ASP A 7 -14.18 1.46 -8.66
CA ASP A 7 -13.62 2.26 -9.75
C ASP A 7 -14.45 1.99 -11.01
N GLY A 8 -15.38 2.88 -11.34
CA GLY A 8 -16.28 2.69 -12.49
C GLY A 8 -15.96 3.56 -13.70
N GLY A 9 -16.98 3.83 -14.53
CA GLY A 9 -16.82 4.58 -15.79
C GLY A 9 -16.24 5.99 -15.66
N ASP A 10 -16.34 6.61 -14.49
CA ASP A 10 -15.74 7.91 -14.20
C ASP A 10 -14.24 7.79 -13.91
N LYS A 11 -13.44 7.71 -14.98
CA LYS A 11 -11.97 7.64 -14.90
C LYS A 11 -11.31 8.83 -14.19
N LYS A 12 -12.06 9.89 -13.86
CA LYS A 12 -11.56 11.13 -13.24
C LYS A 12 -11.75 11.16 -11.73
N MET A 13 -12.58 10.27 -11.20
CA MET A 13 -12.92 10.19 -9.78
C MET A 13 -12.42 8.84 -9.27
N SER A 14 -11.32 8.82 -8.52
CA SER A 14 -10.88 7.63 -7.79
C SER A 14 -11.34 7.71 -6.33
N PRO A 15 -11.93 6.64 -5.76
CA PRO A 15 -12.34 6.61 -4.36
C PRO A 15 -11.14 6.44 -3.41
N GLY A 16 -9.93 6.29 -3.95
CA GLY A 16 -8.74 5.92 -3.20
C GLY A 16 -8.79 4.48 -2.70
N THR A 17 -7.84 4.13 -1.84
CA THR A 17 -7.76 2.80 -1.22
C THR A 17 -8.34 2.83 0.19
N GLN A 18 -9.07 1.78 0.57
CA GLN A 18 -9.56 1.60 1.94
C GLN A 18 -8.95 0.33 2.55
N SER A 19 -8.64 0.38 3.85
CA SER A 19 -8.19 -0.83 4.54
C SER A 19 -9.34 -1.83 4.61
N ILE A 20 -9.04 -3.10 4.32
CA ILE A 20 -10.00 -4.20 4.46
C ILE A 20 -10.49 -4.40 5.91
N LEU A 21 -9.79 -3.81 6.90
CA LEU A 21 -10.14 -3.84 8.32
C LEU A 21 -10.85 -2.56 8.78
N ASN A 22 -11.14 -1.61 7.89
CA ASN A 22 -11.84 -0.36 8.23
C ASN A 22 -13.24 -0.58 8.82
N PHE A 23 -13.80 -1.78 8.73
CA PHE A 23 -15.09 -2.10 9.34
C PHE A 23 -15.00 -2.46 10.84
N LEU A 24 -13.81 -2.83 11.33
CA LEU A 24 -13.59 -3.25 12.71
C LEU A 24 -13.35 -2.06 13.62
N ASN A 25 -13.94 -2.13 14.81
CA ASN A 25 -13.60 -1.26 15.92
C ASN A 25 -12.40 -1.85 16.69
N PRO A 26 -11.25 -1.16 16.76
CA PRO A 26 -10.06 -1.64 17.47
C PRO A 26 -10.32 -1.94 18.96
N ASN A 27 -11.26 -1.23 19.60
CA ASN A 27 -11.60 -1.45 21.00
C ASN A 27 -12.28 -2.80 21.27
N ASP A 28 -12.77 -3.48 20.23
CA ASP A 28 -13.40 -4.79 20.35
C ASP A 28 -12.42 -5.95 20.15
N ILE A 29 -11.15 -5.67 19.85
CA ILE A 29 -10.11 -6.67 19.64
C ILE A 29 -9.61 -7.17 21.00
N GLU A 30 -9.56 -8.49 21.17
CA GLU A 30 -8.94 -9.17 22.31
C GLU A 30 -7.48 -9.52 21.99
N SER A 31 -7.23 -10.10 20.81
CA SER A 31 -5.89 -10.44 20.35
C SER A 31 -5.77 -10.35 18.83
N ILE A 32 -4.53 -10.14 18.38
CA ILE A 32 -4.10 -10.24 16.98
C ILE A 32 -2.94 -11.23 16.96
N GLU A 33 -3.12 -12.34 16.24
CA GLU A 33 -2.08 -13.34 16.05
C GLU A 33 -1.65 -13.34 14.57
N VAL A 34 -0.35 -13.28 14.34
CA VAL A 34 0.22 -13.30 12.98
C VAL A 34 0.87 -14.65 12.76
N LEU A 35 0.21 -15.50 11.98
CA LEU A 35 0.68 -16.82 11.60
C LEU A 35 1.49 -16.67 10.32
N LYS A 36 2.81 -16.74 10.48
CA LYS A 36 3.76 -16.55 9.37
C LYS A 36 4.23 -17.86 8.76
N ASP A 37 4.42 -18.87 9.60
CA ASP A 37 4.94 -20.18 9.20
C ASP A 37 3.85 -21.05 8.54
N ALA A 38 4.23 -21.77 7.48
CA ALA A 38 3.40 -22.73 6.78
C ALA A 38 2.73 -23.77 7.71
N SER A 39 3.38 -24.17 8.80
CA SER A 39 2.75 -25.11 9.73
C SER A 39 1.55 -24.54 10.49
N ALA A 40 1.61 -23.26 10.85
CA ALA A 40 0.53 -22.56 11.50
C ALA A 40 -0.57 -22.13 10.52
N THR A 41 -0.21 -21.84 9.26
CA THR A 41 -1.13 -21.32 8.23
C THR A 41 -1.82 -22.43 7.43
N SER A 42 -1.21 -23.62 7.28
CA SER A 42 -1.72 -24.74 6.46
C SER A 42 -3.16 -25.15 6.76
N ILE A 43 -3.60 -25.04 8.03
CA ILE A 43 -4.97 -25.37 8.42
C ILE A 43 -6.01 -24.40 7.86
N TYR A 44 -5.64 -23.14 7.59
CA TYR A 44 -6.51 -22.10 7.05
C TYR A 44 -6.66 -22.16 5.52
N GLY A 45 -6.02 -23.16 4.90
CA GLY A 45 -6.18 -23.47 3.48
C GLY A 45 -5.30 -22.67 2.56
N ALA A 46 -5.51 -22.93 1.28
CA ALA A 46 -4.63 -22.48 0.22
C ALA A 46 -4.29 -20.97 0.31
N ARG A 47 -5.30 -20.11 0.50
CA ARG A 47 -5.12 -18.64 0.59
C ARG A 47 -4.22 -18.16 1.74
N ALA A 48 -3.85 -19.05 2.65
CA ALA A 48 -2.91 -18.80 3.73
C ALA A 48 -1.43 -18.76 3.26
N ALA A 49 -1.16 -18.93 1.95
CA ALA A 49 0.19 -18.89 1.37
C ALA A 49 0.95 -17.57 1.60
N ASN A 50 0.23 -16.48 1.86
CA ASN A 50 0.80 -15.18 2.21
C ASN A 50 0.88 -14.93 3.73
N GLY A 51 0.53 -15.93 4.55
CA GLY A 51 0.34 -15.79 5.99
C GLY A 51 -1.13 -15.55 6.38
N VAL A 52 -1.42 -15.64 7.68
CA VAL A 52 -2.77 -15.39 8.24
C VAL A 52 -2.66 -14.42 9.40
N VAL A 53 -3.51 -13.40 9.41
CA VAL A 53 -3.73 -12.54 10.57
C VAL A 53 -5.05 -12.94 11.22
N LEU A 54 -4.96 -13.62 12.36
CA LEU A 54 -6.12 -14.04 13.14
C LEU A 54 -6.49 -12.94 14.13
N ILE A 55 -7.66 -12.35 13.94
CA ILE A 55 -8.22 -11.34 14.84
C ILE A 55 -9.27 -12.00 15.73
N THR A 56 -8.98 -12.08 17.02
CA THR A 56 -9.96 -12.53 18.02
C THR A 56 -10.58 -11.32 18.68
N THR A 57 -11.90 -11.29 18.75
CA THR A 57 -12.63 -10.20 19.37
C THR A 57 -13.10 -10.54 20.78
N LYS A 58 -13.24 -9.53 21.62
CA LYS A 58 -13.79 -9.63 22.98
C LYS A 58 -15.12 -10.37 22.99
N ARG A 59 -15.34 -11.17 24.04
CA ARG A 59 -16.56 -11.95 24.30
C ARG A 59 -17.10 -11.64 25.68
N GLY A 60 -18.32 -12.07 25.95
CA GLY A 60 -18.93 -11.97 27.28
C GLY A 60 -18.10 -12.70 28.33
N LYS A 61 -18.14 -12.21 29.58
CA LYS A 61 -17.47 -12.85 30.73
C LYS A 61 -18.51 -13.13 31.81
N THR A 62 -18.34 -14.23 32.53
CA THR A 62 -19.13 -14.50 33.74
C THR A 62 -18.87 -13.39 34.77
N GLY A 63 -19.93 -12.92 35.42
CA GLY A 63 -19.87 -11.94 36.50
C GLY A 63 -20.87 -10.81 36.32
N SER A 64 -20.74 -9.80 37.18
CA SER A 64 -21.56 -8.58 37.10
C SER A 64 -21.36 -7.86 35.77
N ALA A 65 -22.42 -7.21 35.30
CA ALA A 65 -22.35 -6.37 34.13
C ALA A 65 -21.30 -5.27 34.32
N LYS A 66 -20.40 -5.14 33.36
CA LYS A 66 -19.36 -4.11 33.32
C LYS A 66 -19.62 -3.23 32.11
N VAL A 67 -19.72 -1.92 32.34
CA VAL A 67 -19.82 -0.91 31.27
C VAL A 67 -18.52 -0.16 31.19
N SER A 68 -17.96 -0.05 29.99
CA SER A 68 -16.79 0.76 29.69
C SER A 68 -17.14 1.79 28.63
N TYR A 69 -16.69 3.02 28.84
CA TYR A 69 -16.81 4.12 27.88
C TYR A 69 -15.42 4.66 27.58
N SER A 70 -15.08 4.83 26.30
CA SER A 70 -13.90 5.59 25.89
C SER A 70 -14.27 6.73 24.97
N TYR A 71 -13.51 7.82 25.10
CA TYR A 71 -13.56 8.98 24.23
C TYR A 71 -12.16 9.36 23.82
N ASP A 72 -11.94 9.56 22.52
CA ASP A 72 -10.68 9.99 21.95
C ASP A 72 -10.92 11.16 20.98
N PHE A 73 -10.27 12.29 21.26
CA PHE A 73 -10.18 13.43 20.35
C PHE A 73 -8.78 13.48 19.77
N SER A 74 -8.66 13.57 18.44
CA SER A 74 -7.37 13.76 17.78
C SER A 74 -7.38 14.97 16.85
N TYR A 75 -6.30 15.74 16.90
CA TYR A 75 -6.00 16.86 16.02
C TYR A 75 -4.89 16.47 15.06
N GLN A 76 -5.15 16.58 13.75
CA GLN A 76 -4.18 16.25 12.70
C GLN A 76 -3.64 17.56 12.09
N LYS A 77 -2.38 17.88 12.38
CA LYS A 77 -1.75 19.09 11.85
C LYS A 77 -1.30 18.86 10.42
N TYR A 78 -1.81 19.66 9.48
CA TYR A 78 -1.21 19.76 8.15
C TYR A 78 0.14 20.46 8.26
N SER A 79 1.15 19.89 7.62
CA SER A 79 2.45 20.54 7.44
C SER A 79 2.61 20.71 5.95
N ASP A 80 2.83 21.94 5.49
CA ASP A 80 3.14 22.14 4.08
C ASP A 80 4.52 21.53 3.80
N ILE A 81 4.52 20.53 2.93
CA ILE A 81 5.69 19.71 2.60
C ILE A 81 6.19 19.99 1.19
N TYR A 82 5.39 20.65 0.34
CA TYR A 82 5.78 20.99 -1.03
C TYR A 82 6.34 22.41 -1.03
N ASN A 83 7.66 22.56 -1.01
CA ASN A 83 8.31 23.88 -1.05
C ASN A 83 8.21 24.47 -2.47
N LEU A 84 7.06 25.07 -2.79
CA LEU A 84 6.74 25.63 -4.11
C LEU A 84 7.30 27.05 -4.30
N LEU A 85 7.47 27.46 -5.56
CA LEU A 85 7.82 28.83 -5.92
C LEU A 85 6.67 29.79 -5.57
N SER A 86 7.00 30.91 -4.93
CA SER A 86 6.13 32.08 -4.84
C SER A 86 5.92 32.70 -6.22
N LEU A 87 4.92 33.59 -6.38
CA LEU A 87 4.68 34.25 -7.67
C LEU A 87 5.92 34.98 -8.21
N LYS A 88 6.64 35.70 -7.34
CA LYS A 88 7.86 36.41 -7.72
C LYS A 88 8.97 35.48 -8.18
N GLU A 89 9.26 34.44 -7.41
CA GLU A 89 10.26 33.42 -7.76
C GLU A 89 9.87 32.68 -9.04
N TRP A 90 8.59 32.39 -9.22
CA TRP A 90 8.07 31.75 -10.42
C TRP A 90 8.24 32.64 -11.67
N MET A 91 7.95 33.94 -11.58
CA MET A 91 8.20 34.88 -12.69
C MET A 91 9.69 34.96 -13.04
N GLN A 92 10.57 34.94 -12.04
CA GLN A 92 12.02 34.90 -12.24
C GLN A 92 12.44 33.63 -12.98
N VAL A 93 12.00 32.46 -12.52
CA VAL A 93 12.30 31.17 -13.19
C VAL A 93 11.80 31.16 -14.63
N ARG A 94 10.66 31.78 -14.94
CA ARG A 94 10.16 31.90 -16.33
C ARG A 94 11.04 32.78 -17.21
N ASN A 95 11.51 33.91 -16.70
CA ASN A 95 12.47 34.76 -17.41
C ASN A 95 13.81 34.06 -17.62
N ASP A 96 14.36 33.43 -16.57
CA ASP A 96 15.61 32.68 -16.63
C ASP A 96 15.51 31.56 -17.67
N MET A 97 14.38 30.87 -17.72
CA MET A 97 14.15 29.82 -18.69
C MET A 97 13.94 30.32 -20.12
N ALA A 98 13.33 31.48 -20.31
CA ALA A 98 13.23 32.09 -21.62
C ALA A 98 14.62 32.38 -22.20
N LEU A 99 15.53 32.93 -21.38
CA LEU A 99 16.92 33.17 -21.74
C LEU A 99 17.67 31.86 -22.01
N GLU A 100 17.64 30.91 -21.09
CA GLU A 100 18.39 29.66 -21.18
C GLU A 100 17.93 28.83 -22.40
N ASN A 101 16.62 28.75 -22.67
CA ASN A 101 16.07 28.08 -23.85
C ASN A 101 16.44 28.79 -25.15
N TYR A 102 16.48 30.13 -25.16
CA TYR A 102 16.99 30.88 -26.29
C TYR A 102 18.47 30.56 -26.55
N MET A 103 19.29 30.54 -25.51
CA MET A 103 20.71 30.19 -25.61
C MET A 103 20.90 28.76 -26.13
N TRP A 104 20.14 27.80 -25.61
CA TRP A 104 20.20 26.39 -26.02
C TRP A 104 19.87 26.20 -27.49
N ASN A 105 18.69 26.67 -27.94
CA ASN A 105 18.23 26.48 -29.32
C ASN A 105 19.14 27.18 -30.34
N ASN A 106 19.74 28.30 -29.94
CA ASN A 106 20.64 29.06 -30.80
C ASN A 106 22.11 28.64 -30.72
N ARG A 107 22.46 27.66 -29.87
CA ARG A 107 23.84 27.22 -29.62
C ARG A 107 24.76 28.35 -29.15
N VAL A 108 24.24 29.22 -28.28
CA VAL A 108 25.02 30.23 -27.58
C VAL A 108 25.85 29.56 -26.48
N ALA A 109 27.08 30.00 -26.27
CA ALA A 109 27.93 29.51 -25.17
C ALA A 109 27.17 29.59 -23.81
N PRO A 110 27.21 28.55 -22.96
CA PRO A 110 28.05 27.35 -23.05
C PRO A 110 27.44 26.17 -23.84
N TYR A 111 26.25 26.31 -24.44
CA TYR A 111 25.57 25.25 -25.20
C TYR A 111 26.03 25.12 -26.66
N GLY A 112 26.97 25.97 -27.06
CA GLY A 112 27.61 25.96 -28.38
C GLY A 112 28.68 27.03 -28.47
N THR A 113 28.99 27.46 -29.69
CA THR A 113 30.12 28.36 -29.95
C THR A 113 29.72 29.80 -30.25
N LYS A 114 28.43 30.11 -30.36
CA LYS A 114 27.95 31.45 -30.72
C LYS A 114 27.89 32.37 -29.49
N THR A 115 28.00 33.67 -29.73
CA THR A 115 27.75 34.74 -28.76
C THR A 115 26.31 35.23 -28.86
N MET A 116 25.81 35.87 -27.80
CA MET A 116 24.48 36.50 -27.82
C MET A 116 24.32 37.55 -28.93
N LYS A 117 25.40 38.28 -29.24
CA LYS A 117 25.41 39.34 -30.27
C LYS A 117 25.23 38.76 -31.68
N GLU A 118 25.89 37.65 -31.99
CA GLU A 118 25.77 36.99 -33.30
C GLU A 118 24.36 36.46 -33.54
N VAL A 119 23.73 35.92 -32.50
CA VAL A 119 22.40 35.32 -32.62
C VAL A 119 21.30 36.38 -32.67
N ALA A 120 21.44 37.51 -31.97
CA ALA A 120 20.45 38.60 -32.02
C ALA A 120 20.16 39.09 -33.46
N ALA A 121 21.15 39.03 -34.35
CA ALA A 121 21.01 39.41 -35.76
C ALA A 121 20.30 38.35 -36.63
N ASN A 122 20.44 37.06 -36.28
CA ASN A 122 19.85 35.95 -37.04
C ASN A 122 19.50 34.78 -36.10
N PRO A 123 18.40 34.89 -35.34
CA PRO A 123 18.01 33.84 -34.40
C PRO A 123 17.45 32.62 -35.13
N TYR A 124 17.60 31.46 -34.51
CA TYR A 124 17.04 30.20 -34.92
C TYR A 124 15.52 30.32 -35.14
N ASN A 125 15.06 29.91 -36.33
CA ASN A 125 13.68 30.07 -36.79
C ASN A 125 13.14 31.52 -36.75
N GLY A 126 14.01 32.54 -36.70
CA GLY A 126 13.58 33.95 -36.64
C GLY A 126 13.00 34.39 -35.29
N ILE A 127 13.06 33.55 -34.24
CA ILE A 127 12.44 33.83 -32.94
C ILE A 127 13.38 34.66 -32.07
N GLN A 128 13.04 35.92 -31.82
CA GLN A 128 13.79 36.81 -30.93
C GLN A 128 13.59 36.45 -29.45
N LEU A 129 14.61 36.74 -28.62
CA LEU A 129 14.50 36.60 -27.16
C LEU A 129 13.43 37.57 -26.63
N SER A 130 12.45 37.01 -25.93
CA SER A 130 11.40 37.78 -25.26
C SER A 130 11.22 37.25 -23.85
N TYR A 131 11.24 38.16 -22.87
CA TYR A 131 10.97 37.84 -21.48
C TYR A 131 9.47 37.93 -21.21
N PRO A 132 8.85 36.90 -20.61
CA PRO A 132 7.43 36.94 -20.25
C PRO A 132 7.07 38.08 -19.28
N TYR A 133 8.00 38.49 -18.41
CA TYR A 133 7.77 39.55 -17.42
C TYR A 133 8.91 40.57 -17.42
N THR A 134 8.57 41.83 -17.13
CA THR A 134 9.52 42.92 -16.89
C THR A 134 10.00 42.96 -15.44
N ASP A 135 11.15 43.57 -15.17
CA ASP A 135 11.66 43.72 -13.80
C ASP A 135 10.68 44.48 -12.89
N ALA A 136 9.96 45.46 -13.44
CA ALA A 136 8.92 46.19 -12.70
C ALA A 136 7.74 45.28 -12.31
N GLN A 137 7.31 44.36 -13.19
CA GLN A 137 6.26 43.38 -12.89
C GLN A 137 6.71 42.39 -11.81
N ILE A 138 7.95 41.91 -11.89
CA ILE A 138 8.54 41.01 -10.88
C ILE A 138 8.67 41.73 -9.53
N ALA A 139 9.11 42.99 -9.53
CA ALA A 139 9.24 43.78 -8.31
C ALA A 139 7.90 44.10 -7.66
N ALA A 140 6.84 44.29 -8.47
CA ALA A 140 5.48 44.55 -8.00
C ALA A 140 4.66 43.27 -7.71
N ALA A 141 5.22 42.08 -7.95
CA ALA A 141 4.52 40.82 -7.71
C ALA A 141 4.24 40.64 -6.21
N GLY A 142 2.97 40.38 -5.86
CA GLY A 142 2.59 39.92 -4.52
C GLY A 142 2.91 38.43 -4.32
N GLU A 143 2.33 37.83 -3.29
CA GLU A 143 2.56 36.40 -2.95
C GLU A 143 2.00 35.41 -3.99
N GLY A 144 0.95 35.81 -4.71
CA GLY A 144 0.20 34.94 -5.62
C GLY A 144 -0.86 34.09 -4.91
N THR A 145 -1.41 33.10 -5.62
CA THR A 145 -2.40 32.17 -5.07
C THR A 145 -1.72 30.98 -4.39
N ASP A 146 -1.95 30.83 -3.07
CA ASP A 146 -1.58 29.62 -2.32
C ASP A 146 -2.58 28.48 -2.59
N TRP A 147 -2.31 27.71 -3.65
CA TRP A 147 -3.18 26.62 -4.07
C TRP A 147 -3.28 25.49 -3.05
N LEU A 148 -2.20 25.15 -2.35
CA LEU A 148 -2.19 24.07 -1.36
C LEU A 148 -2.97 24.49 -0.10
N GLY A 149 -2.80 25.71 0.38
CA GLY A 149 -3.58 26.25 1.50
C GLY A 149 -5.08 26.32 1.22
N LEU A 150 -5.48 26.52 -0.05
CA LEU A 150 -6.90 26.52 -0.44
C LEU A 150 -7.57 25.14 -0.37
N ILE A 151 -6.83 24.07 -0.66
CA ILE A 151 -7.39 22.71 -0.71
C ILE A 151 -7.14 21.90 0.57
N THR A 152 -6.27 22.38 1.47
CA THR A 152 -5.93 21.70 2.73
C THR A 152 -6.54 22.36 3.96
N ARG A 153 -6.53 21.65 5.09
CA ARG A 153 -6.96 22.09 6.42
C ARG A 153 -6.27 21.24 7.49
N ASN A 154 -6.34 21.67 8.74
CA ASN A 154 -6.08 20.76 9.85
C ASN A 154 -7.25 19.77 10.00
N GLY A 155 -6.91 18.49 10.18
CA GLY A 155 -7.88 17.41 10.36
C GLY A 155 -8.28 17.24 11.82
N ARG A 156 -9.41 16.54 12.03
CA ARG A 156 -9.89 16.18 13.36
C ARG A 156 -10.47 14.77 13.35
N ILE A 157 -10.33 14.07 14.46
CA ILE A 157 -10.93 12.75 14.69
C ILE A 157 -11.66 12.80 16.04
N ASN A 158 -12.91 12.33 16.05
CA ASN A 158 -13.66 12.07 17.28
C ASN A 158 -14.05 10.60 17.30
N GLU A 159 -13.73 9.90 18.37
CA GLU A 159 -14.10 8.50 18.55
C GLU A 159 -14.77 8.30 19.91
N HIS A 160 -15.91 7.61 19.90
CA HIS A 160 -16.63 7.17 21.09
C HIS A 160 -16.78 5.66 21.04
N ASN A 161 -16.49 4.99 22.15
CA ASN A 161 -16.76 3.56 22.30
C ASN A 161 -17.55 3.32 23.59
N VAL A 162 -18.59 2.50 23.50
CA VAL A 162 -19.34 1.97 24.64
C VAL A 162 -19.30 0.46 24.55
N ASN A 163 -18.87 -0.21 25.61
CA ASN A 163 -18.83 -1.66 25.69
C ASN A 163 -19.55 -2.13 26.96
N LEU A 164 -20.48 -3.06 26.82
CA LEU A 164 -21.19 -3.73 27.89
C LEU A 164 -20.86 -5.23 27.82
N GLN A 165 -20.39 -5.80 28.92
CA GLN A 165 -20.10 -7.23 29.00
C GLN A 165 -20.58 -7.80 30.34
N GLY A 166 -21.06 -9.04 30.34
CA GLY A 166 -21.49 -9.73 31.55
C GLY A 166 -22.12 -11.08 31.25
N GLY A 167 -22.63 -11.73 32.29
CA GLY A 167 -23.35 -12.98 32.12
C GLY A 167 -23.25 -13.94 33.30
N SER A 168 -23.98 -15.04 33.20
CA SER A 168 -23.88 -16.20 34.08
C SER A 168 -23.00 -17.28 33.45
N ASP A 169 -22.77 -18.39 34.17
CA ASP A 169 -22.07 -19.56 33.63
C ASP A 169 -22.79 -20.21 32.43
N LYS A 170 -24.10 -19.99 32.30
CA LYS A 170 -24.90 -20.54 31.19
C LYS A 170 -25.00 -19.58 30.01
N THR A 171 -24.97 -18.28 30.25
CA THR A 171 -25.21 -17.25 29.23
C THR A 171 -24.23 -16.12 29.42
N GLN A 172 -23.34 -15.93 28.46
CA GLN A 172 -22.36 -14.84 28.43
C GLN A 172 -22.68 -13.93 27.25
N TYR A 173 -22.68 -12.62 27.47
CA TYR A 173 -23.00 -11.63 26.44
C TYR A 173 -22.01 -10.46 26.43
N MET A 174 -21.82 -9.90 25.25
CA MET A 174 -21.09 -8.65 25.01
C MET A 174 -21.82 -7.84 23.95
N LEU A 175 -21.94 -6.54 24.18
CA LEU A 175 -22.52 -5.55 23.28
C LEU A 175 -21.57 -4.36 23.21
N SER A 176 -21.12 -3.99 22.01
CA SER A 176 -20.26 -2.84 21.79
C SER A 176 -20.82 -1.94 20.69
N PHE A 177 -20.72 -0.64 20.93
CA PHE A 177 -21.06 0.41 19.99
C PHE A 177 -19.86 1.35 19.82
N ASN A 178 -19.53 1.68 18.57
CA ASN A 178 -18.49 2.63 18.22
C ASN A 178 -19.00 3.65 17.22
N TYR A 179 -18.67 4.91 17.47
CA TYR A 179 -18.84 6.02 16.55
C TYR A 179 -17.48 6.66 16.31
N PHE A 180 -17.05 6.70 15.05
CA PHE A 180 -15.79 7.29 14.61
C PHE A 180 -16.07 8.33 13.53
N ASP A 181 -15.61 9.56 13.70
CA ASP A 181 -15.72 10.64 12.72
C ASP A 181 -14.37 11.27 12.47
N GLN A 182 -13.85 11.14 11.25
CA GLN A 182 -12.62 11.75 10.79
C GLN A 182 -12.91 12.75 9.68
N LYS A 183 -12.38 13.96 9.84
CA LYS A 183 -12.23 14.94 8.76
C LYS A 183 -10.75 15.05 8.44
N GLY A 184 -10.38 14.63 7.22
CA GLY A 184 -8.99 14.58 6.75
C GLY A 184 -8.38 15.96 6.49
N ILE A 185 -7.07 15.96 6.24
CA ILE A 185 -6.28 17.18 5.98
C ILE A 185 -6.54 17.78 4.59
N VAL A 186 -6.97 16.98 3.61
CA VAL A 186 -7.48 17.49 2.33
C VAL A 186 -8.97 17.76 2.47
N LYS A 187 -9.44 18.92 2.01
CA LYS A 187 -10.87 19.25 1.99
C LYS A 187 -11.64 18.25 1.11
N ASN A 188 -12.89 18.00 1.46
CA ASN A 188 -13.73 16.92 0.90
C ASN A 188 -13.19 15.50 1.12
N SER A 189 -12.23 15.30 2.02
CA SER A 189 -11.84 13.98 2.52
C SER A 189 -12.35 13.78 3.95
N GLY A 190 -13.05 12.67 4.19
CA GLY A 190 -13.59 12.33 5.51
C GLY A 190 -14.19 10.94 5.56
N LEU A 191 -14.31 10.40 6.78
CA LEU A 191 -14.88 9.08 7.04
C LEU A 191 -15.67 9.13 8.34
N THR A 192 -16.92 8.70 8.29
CA THR A 192 -17.76 8.48 9.47
C THR A 192 -18.17 7.01 9.53
N ARG A 193 -17.90 6.34 10.66
CA ARG A 193 -18.16 4.92 10.86
C ARG A 193 -18.98 4.69 12.12
N TYR A 194 -20.00 3.86 11.98
CA TYR A 194 -20.79 3.30 13.07
C TYR A 194 -20.58 1.80 13.09
N THR A 195 -20.18 1.25 14.24
CA THR A 195 -20.01 -0.20 14.41
C THR A 195 -20.83 -0.67 15.60
N LEU A 196 -21.67 -1.67 15.37
CA LEU A 196 -22.39 -2.41 16.40
C LEU A 196 -21.88 -3.85 16.41
N LYS A 197 -21.47 -4.34 17.57
CA LYS A 197 -21.00 -5.70 17.74
C LYS A 197 -21.75 -6.36 18.88
N THR A 198 -22.17 -7.60 18.68
CA THR A 198 -22.68 -8.44 19.75
C THR A 198 -22.12 -9.86 19.69
N ASN A 199 -21.84 -10.43 20.86
CA ASN A 199 -21.52 -11.83 21.02
C ASN A 199 -22.36 -12.42 22.14
N ILE A 200 -22.96 -13.58 21.88
CA ILE A 200 -23.77 -14.32 22.85
C ILE A 200 -23.32 -15.77 22.81
N ASP A 201 -22.99 -16.33 23.97
CA ASP A 201 -22.71 -17.75 24.15
C ASP A 201 -23.70 -18.35 25.15
N GLN A 202 -24.34 -19.44 24.75
CA GLN A 202 -25.33 -20.16 25.54
C GLN A 202 -24.93 -21.62 25.70
N SER A 203 -24.68 -22.05 26.93
CA SER A 203 -24.52 -23.45 27.30
C SER A 203 -25.88 -24.03 27.72
N PHE A 204 -26.25 -25.20 27.20
CA PHE A 204 -27.52 -25.87 27.51
C PHE A 204 -27.39 -27.40 27.47
N LEU A 205 -28.30 -28.10 28.17
CA LEU A 205 -28.31 -29.57 28.29
C LEU A 205 -26.98 -30.21 28.73
N LYS A 206 -26.06 -29.43 29.33
CA LYS A 206 -24.67 -29.80 29.72
C LYS A 206 -23.75 -30.24 28.57
N ILE A 207 -24.29 -30.68 27.45
CA ILE A 207 -23.53 -31.18 26.29
C ILE A 207 -23.38 -30.14 25.17
N PHE A 208 -24.27 -29.15 25.09
CA PHE A 208 -24.29 -28.21 23.98
C PHE A 208 -23.84 -26.82 24.40
N LYS A 209 -23.13 -26.16 23.48
CA LYS A 209 -22.88 -24.71 23.51
C LYS A 209 -23.22 -24.14 22.13
N ALA A 210 -24.17 -23.22 22.09
CA ALA A 210 -24.45 -22.43 20.90
C ALA A 210 -23.86 -21.03 21.07
N GLY A 211 -23.39 -20.42 19.99
CA GLY A 211 -22.97 -19.04 20.03
C GLY A 211 -23.26 -18.26 18.76
N LEU A 212 -23.45 -16.96 18.95
CA LEU A 212 -23.69 -15.96 17.92
C LEU A 212 -22.59 -14.90 18.02
N ASN A 213 -21.96 -14.56 16.91
CA ASN A 213 -21.09 -13.40 16.77
C ASN A 213 -21.59 -12.58 15.59
N LEU A 214 -21.96 -11.32 15.87
CA LEU A 214 -22.53 -10.42 14.89
C LEU A 214 -21.78 -9.09 14.94
N THR A 215 -21.33 -8.61 13.79
CA THR A 215 -20.76 -7.27 13.60
C THR A 215 -21.48 -6.58 12.46
N MET A 216 -22.05 -5.41 12.72
CA MET A 216 -22.72 -4.56 11.76
C MET A 216 -21.97 -3.24 11.67
N THR A 217 -21.60 -2.84 10.47
CA THR A 217 -20.88 -1.59 10.25
C THR A 217 -21.52 -0.77 9.14
N ARG A 218 -21.67 0.54 9.38
CA ARG A 218 -21.95 1.53 8.34
C ARG A 218 -20.79 2.51 8.24
N ILE A 219 -20.22 2.65 7.06
CA ILE A 219 -19.17 3.61 6.75
C ILE A 219 -19.72 4.58 5.70
N ASN A 220 -19.67 5.88 5.98
CA ASN A 220 -19.90 6.93 5.00
C ASN A 220 -18.55 7.62 4.72
N ASN A 221 -18.21 7.76 3.45
CA ASN A 221 -16.96 8.36 3.00
C ASN A 221 -17.25 9.62 2.18
N ASP A 222 -16.58 10.70 2.53
CA ASP A 222 -16.38 11.87 1.68
C ASP A 222 -15.07 11.62 0.92
N ASN A 223 -15.15 11.31 -0.38
CA ASN A 223 -13.95 11.09 -1.20
C ASN A 223 -13.53 12.38 -1.92
N THR A 224 -12.26 12.46 -2.30
CA THR A 224 -11.70 13.57 -3.09
C THR A 224 -10.86 13.02 -4.23
N GLN A 225 -10.67 13.79 -5.31
CA GLN A 225 -9.97 13.33 -6.50
C GLN A 225 -8.47 13.28 -6.22
N LEU A 226 -7.97 12.13 -5.78
CA LEU A 226 -6.54 11.87 -5.60
C LEU A 226 -5.99 11.08 -6.81
N GLY A 227 -4.67 11.12 -7.00
CA GLY A 227 -3.99 10.28 -7.97
C GLY A 227 -3.01 11.01 -8.88
N ALA A 228 -2.29 10.21 -9.67
CA ALA A 228 -1.20 10.66 -10.54
C ALA A 228 -1.63 11.01 -11.97
N ALA A 229 -2.94 10.99 -12.30
CA ALA A 229 -3.41 11.38 -13.62
C ALA A 229 -3.09 12.86 -13.94
N ARG A 230 -3.14 13.24 -15.23
CA ARG A 230 -2.68 14.55 -15.73
C ARG A 230 -3.79 15.30 -16.48
N TYR A 231 -3.56 16.60 -16.70
CA TYR A 231 -4.44 17.50 -17.45
C TYR A 231 -5.85 17.52 -16.86
N GLU A 232 -6.89 17.29 -17.66
CA GLU A 232 -8.28 17.33 -17.22
C GLU A 232 -8.66 16.22 -16.22
N ASN A 233 -7.74 15.28 -15.96
CA ASN A 233 -7.88 14.19 -14.99
C ASN A 233 -6.97 14.38 -13.76
N SER A 234 -6.25 15.50 -13.64
CA SER A 234 -5.34 15.73 -12.52
C SER A 234 -6.08 15.69 -11.18
N GLY A 235 -5.54 14.93 -10.23
CA GLY A 235 -6.00 14.95 -8.84
C GLY A 235 -5.77 16.32 -8.19
N ILE A 236 -6.50 16.61 -7.11
CA ILE A 236 -6.55 17.92 -6.47
C ILE A 236 -5.18 18.41 -5.97
N ILE A 237 -4.38 17.53 -5.34
CA ILE A 237 -3.02 17.86 -4.86
C ILE A 237 -2.10 18.13 -6.05
N ARG A 238 -2.11 17.24 -7.05
CA ARG A 238 -1.30 17.41 -8.27
C ARG A 238 -1.63 18.72 -8.97
N SER A 239 -2.91 19.02 -9.13
CA SER A 239 -3.33 20.26 -9.78
C SER A 239 -2.89 21.48 -8.97
N ALA A 240 -2.95 21.42 -7.63
CA ALA A 240 -2.49 22.51 -6.76
C ALA A 240 -0.98 22.77 -6.87
N ILE A 241 -0.17 21.71 -6.91
CA ILE A 241 1.28 21.82 -7.13
C ILE A 241 1.61 22.42 -8.50
N GLN A 242 0.82 22.06 -9.52
CA GLN A 242 1.09 22.45 -10.91
C GLN A 242 0.50 23.82 -11.30
N MET A 243 -0.55 24.29 -10.62
CA MET A 243 -1.28 25.49 -11.07
C MET A 243 -0.43 26.74 -10.88
N SER A 244 -0.42 27.60 -11.90
CA SER A 244 0.33 28.87 -11.87
C SER A 244 -0.07 29.69 -10.64
N PRO A 245 0.90 30.24 -9.87
CA PRO A 245 0.59 31.12 -8.75
C PRO A 245 0.01 32.46 -9.20
N GLU A 246 0.06 32.80 -10.50
CA GLU A 246 -0.49 34.04 -11.07
C GLU A 246 -2.02 33.96 -11.29
N VAL A 247 -2.57 32.75 -11.40
CA VAL A 247 -3.98 32.50 -11.69
C VAL A 247 -4.80 32.68 -10.41
N LYS A 248 -5.89 33.44 -10.48
CA LYS A 248 -6.83 33.61 -9.35
C LYS A 248 -7.60 32.31 -9.09
N ALA A 249 -7.79 31.96 -7.81
CA ALA A 249 -8.57 30.79 -7.42
C ALA A 249 -10.04 30.86 -7.87
N TYR A 250 -10.65 32.04 -7.78
CA TYR A 250 -12.02 32.30 -8.18
C TYR A 250 -12.10 33.75 -8.64
N ASP A 251 -12.85 33.98 -9.73
CA ASP A 251 -13.14 35.30 -10.23
C ASP A 251 -14.56 35.70 -9.85
N ALA A 252 -14.67 36.64 -8.91
CA ALA A 252 -15.95 37.09 -8.36
C ALA A 252 -16.75 37.94 -9.35
N GLU A 253 -16.12 38.56 -10.34
CA GLU A 253 -16.80 39.40 -11.34
C GLU A 253 -17.54 38.53 -12.37
N THR A 254 -16.89 37.46 -12.82
CA THR A 254 -17.46 36.52 -13.80
C THR A 254 -18.18 35.34 -13.15
N GLY A 255 -17.96 35.09 -11.86
CA GLY A 255 -18.47 33.92 -11.15
C GLY A 255 -17.82 32.60 -11.57
N THR A 256 -16.61 32.65 -12.12
CA THR A 256 -15.93 31.49 -12.73
C THR A 256 -14.69 31.07 -11.97
N TYR A 257 -14.18 29.87 -12.31
CA TYR A 257 -12.90 29.35 -11.83
C TYR A 257 -11.89 29.41 -12.97
N PRO A 258 -11.03 30.45 -13.03
CA PRO A 258 -10.06 30.58 -14.11
C PRO A 258 -9.14 29.37 -14.18
N VAL A 259 -8.83 28.93 -15.41
CA VAL A 259 -7.82 27.91 -15.69
C VAL A 259 -6.52 28.59 -16.13
N ASN A 260 -5.42 27.84 -16.11
CA ASN A 260 -4.16 28.32 -16.68
C ASN A 260 -4.35 28.57 -18.19
N PRO A 261 -4.15 29.81 -18.69
CA PRO A 261 -4.35 30.13 -20.10
C PRO A 261 -3.38 29.39 -21.03
N LEU A 262 -2.20 29.01 -20.53
CA LEU A 262 -1.20 28.24 -21.27
C LEU A 262 -1.44 26.73 -21.19
N LEU A 263 -2.36 26.29 -20.33
CA LEU A 263 -2.75 24.88 -20.19
C LEU A 263 -4.24 24.75 -19.84
N ALA A 264 -5.11 25.16 -20.76
CA ALA A 264 -6.56 25.28 -20.52
C ALA A 264 -7.28 23.98 -20.10
N LYS A 265 -6.66 22.81 -20.34
CA LYS A 265 -7.20 21.51 -19.90
C LYS A 265 -6.89 21.19 -18.44
N GLN A 266 -5.99 21.92 -17.78
CA GLN A 266 -5.68 21.72 -16.37
C GLN A 266 -6.81 22.30 -15.51
N PRO A 267 -7.38 21.52 -14.56
CA PRO A 267 -8.45 22.00 -13.71
C PRO A 267 -7.95 23.00 -12.68
N ASN A 268 -8.75 24.02 -12.39
CA ASN A 268 -8.58 24.85 -11.22
C ASN A 268 -8.71 23.99 -9.95
N PRO A 269 -7.68 23.90 -9.09
CA PRO A 269 -7.71 23.06 -7.88
C PRO A 269 -8.86 23.41 -6.93
N TYR A 270 -9.21 24.69 -6.84
CA TYR A 270 -10.29 25.17 -5.99
C TYR A 270 -11.66 24.77 -6.54
N SER A 271 -11.83 24.68 -7.87
CA SER A 271 -13.08 24.20 -8.47
C SER A 271 -13.31 22.72 -8.24
N LEU A 272 -12.25 21.91 -8.09
CA LEU A 272 -12.38 20.48 -7.77
C LEU A 272 -13.06 20.23 -6.41
N LEU A 273 -13.04 21.20 -5.48
CA LEU A 273 -13.79 21.13 -4.23
C LEU A 273 -15.31 21.19 -4.42
N THR A 274 -15.78 21.52 -5.62
CA THR A 274 -17.22 21.48 -5.96
C THR A 274 -17.67 20.11 -6.44
N ASN A 275 -16.74 19.19 -6.75
CA ASN A 275 -17.08 17.80 -7.06
C ASN A 275 -17.72 17.13 -5.85
N THR A 276 -18.73 16.30 -6.11
CA THR A 276 -19.33 15.41 -5.11
C THR A 276 -18.85 13.99 -5.35
N ASP A 277 -18.32 13.35 -4.32
CA ASP A 277 -17.97 11.92 -4.33
C ASP A 277 -18.28 11.32 -2.95
N GLN A 278 -19.32 10.50 -2.91
CA GLN A 278 -19.90 10.00 -1.68
C GLN A 278 -19.97 8.48 -1.73
N GLY A 279 -19.21 7.83 -0.86
CA GLY A 279 -19.21 6.38 -0.69
C GLY A 279 -20.02 5.98 0.54
N ARG A 280 -20.77 4.88 0.45
CA ARG A 280 -21.43 4.24 1.60
C ARG A 280 -21.16 2.75 1.55
N THR A 281 -20.75 2.19 2.69
CA THR A 281 -20.60 0.75 2.87
C THR A 281 -21.45 0.31 4.05
N ASN A 282 -22.36 -0.65 3.81
CA ASN A 282 -23.06 -1.39 4.84
C ASN A 282 -22.46 -2.79 4.87
N ARG A 283 -21.99 -3.24 6.03
CA ARG A 283 -21.43 -4.59 6.20
C ARG A 283 -22.10 -5.31 7.36
N LEU A 284 -22.42 -6.58 7.14
CA LEU A 284 -22.90 -7.53 8.13
C LEU A 284 -21.96 -8.73 8.12
N ILE A 285 -21.32 -9.00 9.26
CA ILE A 285 -20.60 -10.25 9.50
C ILE A 285 -21.34 -11.00 10.59
N GLY A 286 -21.87 -12.17 10.25
CA GLY A 286 -22.56 -13.07 11.17
C GLY A 286 -21.87 -14.42 11.20
N ASN A 287 -21.68 -14.96 12.40
CA ASN A 287 -21.25 -16.33 12.61
C ASN A 287 -22.13 -16.97 13.69
N VAL A 288 -22.72 -18.12 13.35
CA VAL A 288 -23.48 -18.95 14.27
C VAL A 288 -22.79 -20.29 14.34
N TYR A 289 -22.59 -20.81 15.55
CA TYR A 289 -21.99 -22.13 15.73
C TYR A 289 -22.71 -22.92 16.82
N ILE A 290 -22.63 -24.23 16.71
CA ILE A 290 -23.08 -25.19 17.72
C ILE A 290 -21.92 -26.14 17.99
N GLU A 291 -21.58 -26.27 19.27
CA GLU A 291 -20.64 -27.25 19.80
C GLU A 291 -21.43 -28.32 20.58
N ALA A 292 -21.01 -29.57 20.42
CA ALA A 292 -21.50 -30.70 21.19
C ALA A 292 -20.32 -31.48 21.77
N ARG A 293 -20.38 -31.78 23.07
CA ARG A 293 -19.46 -32.68 23.77
C ARG A 293 -20.18 -33.97 24.17
N PRO A 294 -20.42 -34.90 23.23
CA PRO A 294 -21.09 -36.17 23.55
C PRO A 294 -20.24 -37.06 24.47
N LEU A 295 -18.92 -36.90 24.42
CA LEU A 295 -17.94 -37.49 25.34
C LEU A 295 -17.05 -36.35 25.85
N GLU A 296 -16.44 -36.51 27.02
CA GLU A 296 -15.53 -35.48 27.58
C GLU A 296 -14.35 -35.16 26.64
N ASP A 297 -13.85 -36.20 25.96
CA ASP A 297 -12.70 -36.16 25.06
C ASP A 297 -13.06 -35.77 23.61
N LEU A 298 -14.34 -35.66 23.24
CA LEU A 298 -14.79 -35.43 21.85
C LEU A 298 -15.60 -34.14 21.73
N LEU A 299 -15.09 -33.19 20.94
CA LEU A 299 -15.77 -31.96 20.56
C LEU A 299 -16.21 -32.01 19.10
N LEU A 300 -17.51 -31.97 18.87
CA LEU A 300 -18.09 -31.75 17.55
C LEU A 300 -18.47 -30.28 17.43
N ARG A 301 -18.13 -29.63 16.32
CA ARG A 301 -18.47 -28.23 16.08
C ARG A 301 -18.94 -28.02 14.64
N GLY A 302 -20.12 -27.45 14.49
CA GLY A 302 -20.65 -26.95 13.22
C GLY A 302 -20.76 -25.42 13.27
N ALA A 303 -20.36 -24.74 12.20
CA ALA A 303 -20.41 -23.28 12.10
C ALA A 303 -20.92 -22.85 10.72
N LEU A 304 -21.75 -21.80 10.72
CA LEU A 304 -22.22 -21.10 9.53
C LEU A 304 -21.83 -19.62 9.64
N GLY A 305 -21.24 -19.10 8.58
CA GLY A 305 -20.78 -17.72 8.47
C GLY A 305 -21.38 -17.02 7.25
N ILE A 306 -21.70 -15.73 7.43
CA ILE A 306 -22.07 -14.81 6.36
C ILE A 306 -21.25 -13.52 6.52
N ASP A 307 -20.73 -13.03 5.40
CA ASP A 307 -20.13 -11.70 5.27
C ASP A 307 -20.77 -11.03 4.05
N HIS A 308 -21.75 -10.18 4.33
CA HIS A 308 -22.50 -9.42 3.34
C HIS A 308 -22.03 -7.96 3.38
N ALA A 309 -21.60 -7.42 2.25
CA ALA A 309 -21.25 -6.02 2.10
C ALA A 309 -21.96 -5.41 0.89
N GLN A 310 -22.76 -4.38 1.15
CA GLN A 310 -23.34 -3.51 0.14
C GLN A 310 -22.53 -2.20 0.09
N ILE A 311 -22.01 -1.87 -1.08
CA ILE A 311 -21.17 -0.69 -1.31
C ILE A 311 -21.83 0.16 -2.40
N ASP A 312 -22.24 1.36 -2.06
CA ASP A 312 -22.78 2.34 -2.99
C ASP A 312 -21.78 3.50 -3.12
N ARG A 313 -21.54 3.99 -4.33
CA ARG A 313 -20.74 5.20 -4.57
C ARG A 313 -21.46 6.10 -5.56
N LYS A 314 -21.52 7.40 -5.26
CA LYS A 314 -22.25 8.39 -6.04
C LYS A 314 -21.36 9.58 -6.33
N THR A 315 -21.17 9.89 -7.62
CA THR A 315 -20.30 10.98 -8.05
C THR A 315 -21.06 12.01 -8.87
N TYR A 316 -20.66 13.28 -8.73
CA TYR A 316 -21.11 14.37 -9.59
C TYR A 316 -19.97 15.36 -9.85
N GLN A 317 -19.68 15.62 -11.12
CA GLN A 317 -18.77 16.66 -11.56
C GLN A 317 -19.56 17.84 -12.12
N PRO A 318 -19.63 18.98 -11.41
CA PRO A 318 -20.39 20.14 -11.84
C PRO A 318 -19.71 20.90 -12.99
N ARG A 319 -20.49 21.75 -13.66
CA ARG A 319 -20.04 22.62 -14.78
C ARG A 319 -18.97 23.65 -14.39
N THR A 320 -18.70 23.84 -13.10
CA THR A 320 -17.57 24.63 -12.57
C THR A 320 -16.20 23.95 -12.76
N THR A 321 -16.18 22.65 -13.04
CA THR A 321 -14.95 21.89 -13.33
C THR A 321 -14.72 21.80 -14.84
N VAL A 322 -13.46 21.64 -15.28
CA VAL A 322 -13.12 21.53 -16.71
C VAL A 322 -13.87 20.39 -17.40
N ASN A 323 -13.92 19.21 -16.76
CA ASN A 323 -14.63 18.07 -17.34
C ASN A 323 -16.16 18.22 -17.27
N GLY A 324 -16.68 18.68 -16.13
CA GLY A 324 -18.12 18.90 -15.99
C GLY A 324 -18.60 19.94 -17.00
N ASN A 325 -17.87 21.04 -17.22
CA ASN A 325 -18.24 22.04 -18.22
C ASN A 325 -18.30 21.44 -19.64
N ALA A 326 -17.28 20.68 -20.03
CA ALA A 326 -17.18 20.08 -21.36
C ALA A 326 -18.31 19.07 -21.67
N ASN A 327 -18.92 18.49 -20.63
CA ASN A 327 -19.96 17.46 -20.77
C ASN A 327 -21.34 17.91 -20.24
N GLY A 328 -21.49 19.17 -19.82
CA GLY A 328 -22.72 19.71 -19.23
C GLY A 328 -23.09 19.09 -17.88
N GLY A 329 -22.12 18.81 -17.02
CA GLY A 329 -22.29 18.07 -15.76
C GLY A 329 -22.25 16.56 -15.99
N VAL A 330 -21.61 15.81 -15.09
CA VAL A 330 -21.43 14.35 -15.22
C VAL A 330 -21.77 13.66 -13.92
N ALA A 331 -22.62 12.64 -13.95
CA ALA A 331 -23.07 11.91 -12.78
C ALA A 331 -22.89 10.41 -12.95
N TYR A 332 -22.51 9.72 -11.88
CA TYR A 332 -22.51 8.26 -11.82
C TYR A 332 -23.05 7.75 -10.49
N ILE A 333 -23.69 6.58 -10.54
CA ILE A 333 -24.07 5.76 -9.40
C ILE A 333 -23.50 4.37 -9.62
N TYR A 334 -22.74 3.89 -8.64
CA TYR A 334 -22.17 2.55 -8.62
C TYR A 334 -22.75 1.80 -7.44
N ASN A 335 -23.18 0.57 -7.65
CA ASN A 335 -23.57 -0.35 -6.57
C ASN A 335 -22.77 -1.64 -6.70
N THR A 336 -22.30 -2.16 -5.57
CA THR A 336 -21.58 -3.42 -5.48
C THR A 336 -22.12 -4.21 -4.30
N ASN A 337 -22.55 -5.44 -4.55
CA ASN A 337 -22.89 -6.41 -3.52
C ASN A 337 -21.80 -7.47 -3.49
N ASN A 338 -21.24 -7.71 -2.30
CA ASN A 338 -20.22 -8.71 -2.04
C ASN A 338 -20.73 -9.65 -0.96
N ASP A 339 -20.97 -10.90 -1.33
CA ASP A 339 -21.45 -11.93 -0.42
C ASP A 339 -20.41 -13.04 -0.29
N GLN A 340 -20.12 -13.42 0.95
CA GLN A 340 -19.32 -14.58 1.26
C GLN A 340 -20.08 -15.46 2.26
N TYR A 341 -20.26 -16.73 1.91
CA TYR A 341 -20.86 -17.74 2.77
C TYR A 341 -19.81 -18.78 3.15
N LEU A 342 -19.83 -19.20 4.41
CA LEU A 342 -18.95 -20.23 4.95
C LEU A 342 -19.78 -21.26 5.70
N ALA A 343 -19.53 -22.54 5.44
CA ALA A 343 -20.02 -23.63 6.25
C ALA A 343 -18.84 -24.53 6.65
N GLU A 344 -18.68 -24.80 7.93
CA GLU A 344 -17.58 -25.61 8.45
C GLU A 344 -18.10 -26.61 9.48
N ALA A 345 -17.57 -27.83 9.41
CA ALA A 345 -17.82 -28.88 10.39
C ALA A 345 -16.49 -29.52 10.79
N THR A 346 -16.27 -29.65 12.10
CA THR A 346 -15.05 -30.25 12.67
C THR A 346 -15.40 -31.25 13.78
N ALA A 347 -14.58 -32.27 13.90
CA ALA A 347 -14.57 -33.19 15.02
C ALA A 347 -13.15 -33.21 15.60
N THR A 348 -13.03 -32.92 16.89
CA THR A 348 -11.75 -32.87 17.62
C THR A 348 -11.78 -33.84 18.77
N TYR A 349 -10.83 -34.76 18.80
CA TYR A 349 -10.62 -35.73 19.87
C TYR A 349 -9.34 -35.37 20.63
N HIS A 350 -9.47 -35.15 21.93
CA HIS A 350 -8.36 -34.86 22.84
C HIS A 350 -8.27 -35.95 23.90
N LYS A 351 -7.09 -36.53 24.10
CA LYS A 351 -6.87 -37.53 25.14
C LYS A 351 -5.47 -37.47 25.73
N THR A 352 -5.40 -37.59 27.05
CA THR A 352 -4.16 -37.83 27.78
C THR A 352 -4.06 -39.31 28.17
N LEU A 353 -2.96 -39.98 27.80
CA LEU A 353 -2.68 -41.39 28.13
C LEU A 353 -1.44 -41.48 29.03
N ALA A 354 -1.55 -42.26 30.10
CA ALA A 354 -0.47 -42.49 31.07
C ALA A 354 0.20 -41.19 31.58
N ASP A 355 -0.55 -40.09 31.63
CA ASP A 355 -0.12 -38.74 32.04
C ASP A 355 1.08 -38.14 31.28
N ILE A 356 1.59 -38.82 30.24
CA ILE A 356 2.76 -38.38 29.46
C ILE A 356 2.49 -38.27 27.97
N HIS A 357 1.40 -38.84 27.46
CA HIS A 357 1.02 -38.78 26.06
C HIS A 357 -0.22 -37.90 25.90
N ASN A 358 -0.06 -36.69 25.36
CA ASN A 358 -1.18 -35.82 25.05
C ASN A 358 -1.42 -35.86 23.53
N VAL A 359 -2.56 -36.42 23.12
CA VAL A 359 -2.96 -36.57 21.72
C VAL A 359 -4.13 -35.65 21.44
N ASN A 360 -4.02 -34.85 20.39
CA ASN A 360 -5.11 -34.03 19.86
C ASN A 360 -5.26 -34.29 18.37
N PHE A 361 -6.38 -34.85 17.94
CA PHE A 361 -6.67 -35.16 16.55
C PHE A 361 -7.94 -34.45 16.10
N MET A 362 -7.85 -33.70 14.99
CA MET A 362 -8.95 -32.97 14.40
C MET A 362 -9.13 -33.40 12.94
N VAL A 363 -10.38 -33.56 12.53
CA VAL A 363 -10.79 -33.67 11.11
C VAL A 363 -11.89 -32.66 10.82
N GLY A 364 -11.95 -32.16 9.60
CA GLY A 364 -12.98 -31.21 9.20
C GLY A 364 -13.19 -31.09 7.71
N ALA A 365 -14.34 -30.48 7.38
CA ALA A 365 -14.72 -30.10 6.03
C ALA A 365 -15.19 -28.64 6.03
N SER A 366 -14.91 -27.92 4.94
CA SER A 366 -15.30 -26.52 4.76
C SER A 366 -15.82 -26.29 3.34
N TYR A 367 -16.88 -25.49 3.23
CA TYR A 367 -17.44 -25.00 1.98
C TYR A 367 -17.49 -23.48 2.03
N GLU A 368 -16.98 -22.83 0.99
CA GLU A 368 -17.08 -21.38 0.82
C GLU A 368 -17.61 -21.00 -0.56
N GLU A 369 -18.42 -19.95 -0.58
CA GLU A 369 -18.93 -19.34 -1.80
C GLU A 369 -18.73 -17.82 -1.75
N PHE A 370 -18.25 -17.25 -2.85
CA PHE A 370 -18.01 -15.83 -3.06
C PHE A 370 -18.84 -15.35 -4.24
N ASN A 371 -19.72 -14.39 -4.00
CA ASN A 371 -20.51 -13.74 -5.03
C ASN A 371 -20.19 -12.24 -5.03
N ASN A 372 -20.02 -11.68 -6.23
CA ASN A 372 -19.84 -10.24 -6.41
C ASN A 372 -20.71 -9.78 -7.58
N ASP A 373 -21.64 -8.87 -7.30
CA ASP A 373 -22.52 -8.24 -8.28
C ASP A 373 -22.26 -6.74 -8.32
N ILE A 374 -22.07 -6.19 -9.52
CA ILE A 374 -21.77 -4.78 -9.74
C ILE A 374 -22.79 -4.22 -10.73
N SER A 375 -23.25 -3.00 -10.47
CA SER A 375 -24.04 -2.20 -11.40
C SER A 375 -23.52 -0.77 -11.47
N GLU A 376 -23.60 -0.17 -12.65
CA GLU A 376 -23.20 1.21 -12.92
C GLU A 376 -24.29 1.90 -13.73
N LEU A 377 -24.68 3.09 -13.27
CA LEU A 377 -25.54 4.02 -13.97
C LEU A 377 -24.77 5.32 -14.16
N GLY A 378 -24.86 5.93 -15.33
CA GLY A 378 -24.21 7.20 -15.63
C GLY A 378 -25.02 8.04 -16.61
N ASN A 379 -24.90 9.36 -16.51
CA ASN A 379 -25.46 10.29 -17.50
C ASN A 379 -24.70 11.63 -17.44
N ASN A 380 -24.90 12.47 -18.44
CA ASN A 380 -24.31 13.80 -18.53
C ASN A 380 -25.28 14.80 -19.19
N ASN A 381 -24.83 16.03 -19.41
CA ASN A 381 -25.60 17.11 -20.04
C ASN A 381 -26.89 17.46 -19.28
N PHE A 382 -26.73 17.78 -18.01
CA PHE A 382 -27.74 18.28 -17.10
C PHE A 382 -28.03 19.76 -17.35
N LEU A 383 -29.32 20.12 -17.28
CA LEU A 383 -29.75 21.52 -17.36
C LEU A 383 -29.21 22.38 -16.20
N THR A 384 -29.07 21.77 -15.01
CA THR A 384 -28.58 22.42 -13.79
C THR A 384 -27.75 21.46 -12.95
N ASP A 385 -26.75 22.00 -12.23
CA ASP A 385 -25.93 21.23 -11.28
C ASP A 385 -26.70 20.84 -10.02
N ALA A 386 -27.87 21.45 -9.77
CA ALA A 386 -28.67 21.20 -8.56
C ALA A 386 -29.21 19.77 -8.45
N PHE A 387 -29.38 19.07 -9.58
CA PHE A 387 -29.89 17.69 -9.57
C PHE A 387 -28.86 16.66 -9.09
N LEU A 388 -27.56 16.95 -9.28
CA LEU A 388 -26.46 16.04 -8.95
C LEU A 388 -26.71 14.62 -9.54
N TYR A 389 -26.25 13.60 -8.82
CA TYR A 389 -26.62 12.20 -9.07
C TYR A 389 -28.04 11.84 -8.58
N ASN A 390 -28.77 12.74 -7.91
CA ASN A 390 -30.07 12.42 -7.30
C ASN A 390 -31.19 12.28 -8.34
N ASN A 391 -31.05 12.88 -9.51
CA ASN A 391 -31.98 12.74 -10.63
C ASN A 391 -31.22 12.52 -11.94
N ILE A 392 -30.62 11.33 -12.09
CA ILE A 392 -29.71 11.02 -13.21
C ILE A 392 -30.41 11.05 -14.58
N ASP A 393 -31.73 10.85 -14.63
CA ASP A 393 -32.52 10.89 -15.87
C ASP A 393 -32.71 12.31 -16.43
N ALA A 394 -32.49 13.34 -15.62
CA ALA A 394 -32.52 14.74 -16.06
C ALA A 394 -31.34 15.09 -17.00
N GLY A 395 -30.32 14.24 -17.07
CA GLY A 395 -29.25 14.38 -18.06
C GLY A 395 -29.75 13.99 -19.45
N THR A 396 -29.44 14.81 -20.45
CA THR A 396 -29.83 14.56 -21.85
C THR A 396 -28.70 13.95 -22.69
N GLY A 397 -27.59 13.61 -22.04
CA GLY A 397 -26.39 13.09 -22.67
C GLY A 397 -26.41 11.57 -22.88
N THR A 398 -25.23 10.97 -22.84
CA THR A 398 -25.05 9.54 -23.06
C THR A 398 -25.36 8.77 -21.79
N LYS A 399 -26.46 8.03 -21.79
CA LYS A 399 -26.82 7.12 -20.70
C LYS A 399 -25.86 5.93 -20.67
N ILE A 400 -25.36 5.62 -19.48
CA ILE A 400 -24.48 4.49 -19.21
C ILE A 400 -25.25 3.51 -18.33
N THR A 401 -25.31 2.25 -18.76
CA THR A 401 -25.92 1.15 -18.02
C THR A 401 -25.00 -0.07 -18.14
N LYS A 402 -24.38 -0.47 -17.03
CA LYS A 402 -23.52 -1.66 -16.99
C LYS A 402 -23.86 -2.53 -15.81
N SER A 403 -23.65 -3.83 -15.98
CA SER A 403 -23.68 -4.81 -14.90
C SER A 403 -22.58 -5.85 -15.07
N ASN A 404 -22.16 -6.43 -13.96
CA ASN A 404 -21.22 -7.54 -13.92
C ASN A 404 -21.57 -8.44 -12.73
N ALA A 405 -21.33 -9.75 -12.87
CA ALA A 405 -21.50 -10.70 -11.80
C ALA A 405 -20.38 -11.74 -11.84
N THR A 406 -19.88 -12.14 -10.68
CA THR A 406 -18.91 -13.22 -10.53
C THR A 406 -19.28 -14.14 -9.38
N LYS A 407 -18.95 -15.43 -9.53
CA LYS A 407 -19.23 -16.48 -8.55
C LYS A 407 -18.07 -17.46 -8.49
N ASN A 408 -17.48 -17.62 -7.31
CA ASN A 408 -16.40 -18.57 -7.04
C ASN A 408 -16.75 -19.47 -5.85
N LYS A 409 -16.28 -20.72 -5.89
CA LYS A 409 -16.50 -21.70 -4.82
C LYS A 409 -15.20 -22.39 -4.42
N MET A 410 -15.11 -22.73 -3.15
CA MET A 410 -14.04 -23.54 -2.58
C MET A 410 -14.63 -24.65 -1.71
N GLU A 411 -14.11 -25.86 -1.89
CA GLU A 411 -14.45 -27.03 -1.06
C GLU A 411 -13.16 -27.59 -0.48
N SER A 412 -13.18 -27.96 0.80
CA SER A 412 -11.96 -28.35 1.50
C SER A 412 -12.19 -29.47 2.49
N TYR A 413 -11.20 -30.36 2.59
CA TYR A 413 -11.11 -31.40 3.62
C TYR A 413 -9.75 -31.31 4.30
N PHE A 414 -9.72 -31.38 5.62
CA PHE A 414 -8.49 -31.21 6.37
C PHE A 414 -8.44 -32.09 7.61
N MET A 415 -7.21 -32.47 7.99
CA MET A 415 -6.92 -33.13 9.24
C MET A 415 -5.68 -32.54 9.90
N ARG A 416 -5.66 -32.54 11.22
CA ARG A 416 -4.54 -32.08 12.05
C ARG A 416 -4.36 -33.02 13.23
N ALA A 417 -3.15 -33.55 13.38
CA ALA A 417 -2.75 -34.36 14.53
C ALA A 417 -1.65 -33.62 15.28
N SER A 418 -1.83 -33.41 16.58
CA SER A 418 -0.83 -32.86 17.48
C SER A 418 -0.57 -33.85 18.60
N TYR A 419 0.69 -34.03 18.95
CA TYR A 419 1.13 -34.98 19.96
C TYR A 419 2.21 -34.33 20.83
N VAL A 420 2.03 -34.40 22.15
CA VAL A 420 3.02 -33.95 23.14
C VAL A 420 3.42 -35.13 24.00
N LEU A 421 4.72 -35.43 24.04
CA LEU A 421 5.30 -36.48 24.86
C LEU A 421 6.08 -35.87 26.03
N MET A 422 5.73 -36.26 27.25
CA MET A 422 6.38 -35.86 28.51
C MET A 422 6.54 -34.34 28.66
N ASP A 423 5.59 -33.58 28.10
CA ASP A 423 5.60 -32.10 28.01
C ASP A 423 6.86 -31.50 27.35
N ARG A 424 7.61 -32.32 26.59
CA ARG A 424 8.94 -31.99 26.06
C ARG A 424 9.04 -32.04 24.55
N TYR A 425 8.50 -33.09 23.95
CA TYR A 425 8.58 -33.33 22.51
C TYR A 425 7.22 -33.08 21.89
N LEU A 426 7.14 -32.12 20.99
CA LEU A 426 5.94 -31.68 20.32
C LEU A 426 6.02 -32.08 18.85
N PHE A 427 4.99 -32.74 18.38
CA PHE A 427 4.80 -33.06 16.97
C PHE A 427 3.46 -32.49 16.53
N THR A 428 3.40 -31.91 15.34
CA THR A 428 2.15 -31.58 14.66
C THR A 428 2.26 -31.95 13.19
N GLY A 429 1.29 -32.70 12.69
CA GLY A 429 1.11 -32.99 11.27
C GLY A 429 -0.24 -32.49 10.79
N THR A 430 -0.25 -31.83 9.65
CA THR A 430 -1.47 -31.32 9.00
C THR A 430 -1.49 -31.80 7.55
N MET A 431 -2.66 -32.19 7.07
CA MET A 431 -2.89 -32.46 5.66
C MET A 431 -4.20 -31.82 5.25
N ARG A 432 -4.19 -31.13 4.12
CA ARG A 432 -5.36 -30.47 3.57
C ARG A 432 -5.49 -30.71 2.07
N ALA A 433 -6.71 -30.93 1.62
CA ALA A 433 -7.09 -30.98 0.22
C ALA A 433 -8.08 -29.83 -0.05
N ASP A 434 -7.76 -28.95 -0.99
CA ASP A 434 -8.58 -27.80 -1.37
C ASP A 434 -8.98 -27.89 -2.85
N GLY A 435 -10.26 -27.72 -3.14
CA GLY A 435 -10.86 -27.78 -4.46
C GLY A 435 -11.44 -26.42 -4.86
N ALA A 436 -10.91 -25.81 -5.93
CA ALA A 436 -11.35 -24.48 -6.38
C ALA A 436 -12.16 -24.55 -7.70
N SER A 437 -13.25 -23.78 -7.78
CA SER A 437 -14.11 -23.75 -8.98
C SER A 437 -13.41 -23.17 -10.22
N VAL A 438 -12.41 -22.31 -10.00
CA VAL A 438 -11.69 -21.53 -11.03
C VAL A 438 -10.79 -22.37 -11.93
N PHE A 439 -10.31 -23.53 -11.47
CA PHE A 439 -9.50 -24.45 -12.27
C PHE A 439 -10.37 -25.37 -13.12
N ALA A 440 -9.82 -25.85 -14.24
CA ALA A 440 -10.44 -26.89 -15.05
C ALA A 440 -10.43 -28.25 -14.33
N LYS A 441 -11.22 -29.21 -14.84
CA LYS A 441 -11.52 -30.49 -14.15
C LYS A 441 -10.26 -31.29 -13.76
N ASN A 442 -9.19 -31.19 -14.55
CA ASN A 442 -7.90 -31.85 -14.34
C ASN A 442 -7.10 -31.33 -13.14
N ASN A 443 -7.26 -30.05 -12.74
CA ASN A 443 -6.42 -29.42 -11.70
C ASN A 443 -7.23 -28.77 -10.56
N LYS A 444 -8.50 -29.18 -10.35
CA LYS A 444 -9.37 -28.56 -9.33
C LYS A 444 -8.81 -28.68 -7.91
N TRP A 445 -8.23 -29.82 -7.57
CA TRP A 445 -7.78 -30.14 -6.22
C TRP A 445 -6.28 -29.93 -6.05
N GLY A 446 -5.89 -29.22 -4.99
CA GLY A 446 -4.52 -29.08 -4.50
C GLY A 446 -4.35 -29.75 -3.13
N TYR A 447 -3.16 -30.27 -2.85
CA TYR A 447 -2.83 -30.99 -1.61
C TYR A 447 -1.67 -30.32 -0.89
N PHE A 448 -1.86 -30.02 0.39
CA PHE A 448 -1.00 -29.12 1.16
C PHE A 448 -0.62 -29.76 2.50
N PRO A 449 0.44 -30.60 2.54
CA PRO A 449 0.94 -31.19 3.78
C PRO A 449 1.77 -30.18 4.58
N SER A 450 1.81 -30.38 5.90
CA SER A 450 2.76 -29.70 6.78
C SER A 450 3.11 -30.54 8.00
N VAL A 451 4.35 -30.38 8.48
CA VAL A 451 4.87 -31.01 9.69
C VAL A 451 5.63 -29.96 10.51
N ALA A 452 5.44 -29.99 11.83
CA ALA A 452 6.19 -29.20 12.78
C ALA A 452 6.67 -30.05 13.96
N LEU A 453 7.91 -29.80 14.37
CA LEU A 453 8.58 -30.40 15.52
C LEU A 453 8.95 -29.31 16.51
N GLY A 454 8.74 -29.57 17.79
CA GLY A 454 9.15 -28.70 18.88
C GLY A 454 9.83 -29.50 19.97
N TRP A 455 10.88 -28.95 20.56
CA TRP A 455 11.60 -29.56 21.67
C TRP A 455 11.85 -28.53 22.77
N LEU A 456 11.25 -28.73 23.94
CA LEU A 456 11.56 -27.94 25.15
C LEU A 456 12.81 -28.51 25.80
N ILE A 457 13.96 -27.95 25.42
CA ILE A 457 15.28 -28.35 25.90
C ILE A 457 15.44 -28.04 27.40
N ASN A 458 14.84 -26.95 27.89
CA ASN A 458 14.92 -26.57 29.31
C ASN A 458 14.22 -27.56 30.25
N GLU A 459 13.34 -28.41 29.75
CA GLU A 459 12.64 -29.43 30.54
C GLU A 459 13.44 -30.74 30.65
N GLU A 460 14.57 -30.86 29.94
CA GLU A 460 15.42 -32.05 30.03
C GLU A 460 16.15 -32.13 31.36
N SER A 461 16.35 -33.35 31.87
CA SER A 461 16.96 -33.60 33.19
C SER A 461 18.33 -32.93 33.36
N PHE A 462 19.11 -32.82 32.29
CA PHE A 462 20.43 -32.19 32.30
C PHE A 462 20.41 -30.65 32.33
N LEU A 463 19.28 -30.00 32.02
CA LEU A 463 19.14 -28.54 32.04
C LEU A 463 18.06 -28.02 33.00
N LYS A 464 17.14 -28.87 33.46
CA LYS A 464 16.00 -28.50 34.32
C LYS A 464 16.38 -27.82 35.63
N GLN A 465 17.58 -28.11 36.15
CA GLN A 465 18.10 -27.50 37.39
C GLN A 465 18.68 -26.08 37.18
N THR A 466 18.78 -25.61 35.94
CA THR A 466 19.43 -24.34 35.58
C THR A 466 18.55 -23.14 35.90
N LYS A 467 18.71 -22.54 37.08
CA LYS A 467 17.84 -21.44 37.57
C LYS A 467 17.86 -20.15 36.72
N TRP A 468 18.94 -19.90 35.97
CA TRP A 468 19.06 -18.71 35.13
C TRP A 468 18.37 -18.89 33.76
N LEU A 469 18.08 -20.12 33.35
CA LEU A 469 17.36 -20.45 32.12
C LEU A 469 15.88 -20.66 32.47
N SER A 470 15.00 -19.90 31.82
CA SER A 470 13.54 -19.95 32.07
C SER A 470 12.78 -20.66 30.97
N ASN A 471 13.28 -20.60 29.73
CA ASN A 471 12.71 -21.30 28.59
C ASN A 471 13.81 -21.52 27.55
N LEU A 472 13.80 -22.68 26.90
CA LEU A 472 14.62 -22.95 25.73
C LEU A 472 13.87 -23.95 24.86
N LYS A 473 13.34 -23.47 23.74
CA LYS A 473 12.55 -24.29 22.82
C LYS A 473 13.13 -24.18 21.41
N LEU A 474 13.47 -25.33 20.82
CA LEU A 474 13.81 -25.43 19.41
C LEU A 474 12.54 -25.82 18.63
N ARG A 475 12.33 -25.16 17.49
CA ARG A 475 11.21 -25.41 16.57
C ARG A 475 11.75 -25.65 15.17
N LEU A 476 11.26 -26.68 14.49
CA LEU A 476 11.52 -26.92 13.07
C LEU A 476 10.18 -27.20 12.39
N SER A 477 9.90 -26.53 11.28
CA SER A 477 8.70 -26.78 10.50
C SER A 477 8.95 -26.75 9.01
N TRP A 478 8.11 -27.52 8.33
CA TRP A 478 8.02 -27.57 6.88
C TRP A 478 6.54 -27.61 6.48
N GLY A 479 6.18 -26.92 5.42
CA GLY A 479 4.82 -27.02 4.89
C GLY A 479 4.65 -26.43 3.52
N GLN A 480 3.56 -26.85 2.88
CA GLN A 480 3.10 -26.33 1.60
C GLN A 480 1.74 -25.65 1.76
N THR A 481 1.52 -24.60 0.97
CA THR A 481 0.27 -23.85 0.85
C THR A 481 0.08 -23.48 -0.62
N GLY A 482 -1.13 -23.14 -1.06
CA GLY A 482 -1.43 -22.95 -2.48
C GLY A 482 -2.21 -21.69 -2.83
N ASN A 483 -1.98 -21.08 -3.98
CA ASN A 483 -2.74 -19.94 -4.45
C ASN A 483 -3.55 -20.31 -5.70
N ALA A 484 -4.82 -19.91 -5.73
CA ALA A 484 -5.78 -20.17 -6.80
C ALA A 484 -6.25 -18.89 -7.51
N ASP A 485 -5.58 -17.76 -7.34
CA ASP A 485 -6.02 -16.48 -7.91
C ASP A 485 -5.75 -16.39 -9.43
N ILE A 486 -6.53 -17.14 -10.21
CA ILE A 486 -6.49 -17.17 -11.68
C ILE A 486 -7.71 -16.54 -12.34
N GLY A 487 -8.65 -16.00 -11.56
CA GLY A 487 -9.96 -15.59 -12.05
C GLY A 487 -10.63 -16.72 -12.83
N THR A 488 -11.07 -16.44 -14.06
CA THR A 488 -11.65 -17.47 -14.96
C THR A 488 -10.68 -17.92 -16.05
N ASN A 489 -9.37 -17.76 -15.88
CA ASN A 489 -8.37 -17.97 -16.95
C ASN A 489 -8.19 -19.44 -17.37
N ALA A 490 -8.72 -20.40 -16.61
CA ALA A 490 -8.81 -21.78 -17.06
C ALA A 490 -9.84 -21.99 -18.19
N PHE A 491 -10.72 -21.00 -18.42
CA PHE A 491 -11.82 -21.05 -19.37
C PHE A 491 -11.74 -19.90 -20.37
N ALA A 492 -12.23 -20.14 -21.59
CA ALA A 492 -12.29 -19.11 -22.61
C ALA A 492 -13.40 -18.13 -22.23
N SER A 493 -13.19 -16.84 -22.50
CA SER A 493 -14.26 -15.85 -22.37
C SER A 493 -14.58 -15.21 -23.71
N PHE A 494 -15.82 -14.78 -23.84
CA PHE A 494 -16.33 -13.99 -24.95
C PHE A 494 -16.85 -12.68 -24.40
N ALA A 495 -16.69 -11.61 -25.18
CA ALA A 495 -17.16 -10.28 -24.83
C ALA A 495 -18.05 -9.75 -25.94
N ALA A 496 -19.12 -9.07 -25.53
CA ALA A 496 -19.93 -8.27 -26.44
C ALA A 496 -19.18 -6.96 -26.74
N GLU A 497 -19.15 -6.55 -28.00
CA GLU A 497 -18.53 -5.29 -28.41
C GLU A 497 -19.23 -4.64 -29.59
N ASN A 498 -18.94 -3.36 -29.83
CA ASN A 498 -19.36 -2.65 -31.03
C ASN A 498 -18.67 -3.26 -32.25
N ALA A 499 -19.40 -4.03 -33.07
CA ALA A 499 -18.83 -4.74 -34.21
C ALA A 499 -18.77 -3.85 -35.46
N TYR A 500 -19.90 -3.25 -35.85
CA TYR A 500 -19.99 -2.35 -36.99
C TYR A 500 -21.20 -1.41 -36.83
N VAL A 501 -21.22 -0.34 -37.61
CA VAL A 501 -22.39 0.55 -37.71
C VAL A 501 -23.22 0.09 -38.91
N ASN A 502 -24.50 -0.21 -38.71
CA ASN A 502 -25.37 -0.64 -39.80
C ASN A 502 -25.83 0.53 -40.67
N GLY A 503 -26.55 0.23 -41.77
CA GLY A 503 -27.06 1.23 -42.71
C GLY A 503 -28.01 2.28 -42.12
N ASN A 504 -28.50 2.08 -40.88
CA ASN A 504 -29.31 3.04 -40.14
C ASN A 504 -28.50 3.87 -39.14
N HIS A 505 -27.17 3.91 -39.27
CA HIS A 505 -26.24 4.58 -38.35
C HIS A 505 -26.34 4.09 -36.90
N LYS A 506 -26.82 2.86 -36.69
CA LYS A 506 -26.85 2.23 -35.36
C LYS A 506 -25.69 1.26 -35.22
N THR A 507 -24.98 1.38 -34.11
CA THR A 507 -23.95 0.41 -33.73
C THR A 507 -24.59 -0.94 -33.46
N VAL A 508 -24.11 -1.97 -34.16
CA VAL A 508 -24.47 -3.37 -33.96
C VAL A 508 -23.47 -3.96 -32.98
N ILE A 509 -23.99 -4.66 -31.97
CA ILE A 509 -23.18 -5.40 -31.02
C ILE A 509 -22.88 -6.78 -31.60
N GLY A 510 -21.60 -7.14 -31.67
CA GLY A 510 -21.12 -8.47 -31.99
C GLY A 510 -20.45 -9.12 -30.79
N VAL A 511 -19.92 -10.33 -31.01
CA VAL A 511 -19.22 -11.11 -30.00
C VAL A 511 -17.80 -11.36 -30.48
N LYS A 512 -16.81 -11.08 -29.62
CA LYS A 512 -15.42 -11.47 -29.85
C LYS A 512 -14.90 -12.37 -28.73
N LYS A 513 -13.84 -13.13 -29.04
CA LYS A 513 -13.09 -13.86 -28.01
C LYS A 513 -12.34 -12.85 -27.14
N GLY A 514 -12.64 -12.83 -25.85
CA GLY A 514 -12.03 -11.92 -24.88
C GLY A 514 -10.69 -12.42 -24.33
N LYS A 515 -10.50 -13.74 -24.25
CA LYS A 515 -9.24 -14.36 -23.82
C LYS A 515 -9.12 -15.83 -24.24
N PHE A 516 -7.89 -16.35 -24.23
CA PHE A 516 -7.62 -17.78 -24.34
C PHE A 516 -7.88 -18.51 -23.03
N ASP A 517 -8.40 -19.72 -23.14
CA ASP A 517 -8.39 -20.73 -22.09
C ASP A 517 -7.00 -21.33 -21.91
N ASN A 518 -6.70 -21.72 -20.67
CA ASN A 518 -5.63 -22.64 -20.37
C ASN A 518 -6.11 -23.67 -19.34
N PRO A 519 -6.64 -24.84 -19.77
CA PRO A 519 -7.13 -25.85 -18.85
C PRO A 519 -6.01 -26.49 -18.02
N ASP A 520 -4.74 -26.33 -18.38
CA ASP A 520 -3.60 -26.89 -17.66
C ASP A 520 -3.12 -26.02 -16.49
N LEU A 521 -3.77 -24.87 -16.26
CA LEU A 521 -3.51 -24.06 -15.06
C LEU A 521 -3.71 -24.91 -13.80
N LYS A 522 -2.72 -24.83 -12.91
CA LYS A 522 -2.70 -25.46 -11.60
C LYS A 522 -2.38 -24.45 -10.51
N TRP A 523 -2.50 -24.88 -9.26
CA TRP A 523 -2.16 -24.11 -8.06
C TRP A 523 -0.72 -23.60 -8.09
N GLU A 524 -0.53 -22.31 -7.81
CA GLU A 524 0.79 -21.78 -7.41
C GLU A 524 1.09 -22.29 -6.01
N THR A 525 2.25 -22.87 -5.76
CA THR A 525 2.56 -23.56 -4.49
C THR A 525 3.69 -22.87 -3.76
N THR A 526 3.45 -22.52 -2.51
CA THR A 526 4.44 -21.94 -1.59
C THR A 526 4.92 -23.04 -0.64
N GLU A 527 6.20 -23.39 -0.75
CA GLU A 527 6.89 -24.29 0.17
C GLU A 527 7.77 -23.50 1.13
N GLU A 528 7.63 -23.76 2.43
CA GLU A 528 8.39 -23.07 3.47
C GLU A 528 9.10 -24.05 4.40
N TRP A 529 10.34 -23.70 4.74
CA TRP A 529 11.12 -24.28 5.83
C TRP A 529 11.39 -23.19 6.88
N ASN A 530 11.18 -23.49 8.15
CA ASN A 530 11.43 -22.56 9.25
C ASN A 530 12.15 -23.27 10.42
N LEU A 531 13.25 -22.67 10.88
CA LEU A 531 13.98 -23.07 12.08
C LEU A 531 13.90 -21.93 13.10
N GLY A 532 13.24 -22.17 14.22
CA GLY A 532 13.03 -21.20 15.29
C GLY A 532 13.69 -21.62 16.59
N LEU A 533 14.27 -20.66 17.31
CA LEU A 533 14.76 -20.83 18.67
C LEU A 533 14.08 -19.81 19.59
N ASP A 534 13.26 -20.28 20.52
CA ASP A 534 12.68 -19.46 21.58
C ASP A 534 13.53 -19.60 22.84
N PHE A 535 13.83 -18.47 23.49
CA PHE A 535 14.65 -18.44 24.69
C PHE A 535 14.05 -17.54 25.77
N GLY A 536 14.39 -17.83 27.02
CA GLY A 536 14.02 -17.05 28.17
C GLY A 536 15.04 -17.21 29.29
N PHE A 537 15.44 -16.11 29.91
CA PHE A 537 16.44 -16.07 30.98
C PHE A 537 15.94 -15.26 32.17
N LEU A 538 16.54 -15.52 33.35
CA LEU A 538 16.38 -14.73 34.57
C LEU A 538 14.92 -14.57 35.00
N LYS A 539 14.18 -15.68 35.06
CA LYS A 539 12.73 -15.74 35.35
C LYS A 539 11.89 -14.97 34.31
N GLY A 540 12.25 -15.11 33.04
CA GLY A 540 11.56 -14.45 31.92
C GLY A 540 11.76 -12.92 31.88
N ARG A 541 12.83 -12.40 32.50
CA ARG A 541 13.22 -10.99 32.37
C ARG A 541 13.80 -10.66 31.00
N ILE A 542 14.43 -11.64 30.34
CA ILE A 542 14.91 -11.52 28.98
C ILE A 542 14.32 -12.70 28.23
N SER A 543 13.50 -12.46 27.22
CA SER A 543 12.92 -13.51 26.39
C SER A 543 12.87 -13.09 24.94
N GLY A 544 12.79 -14.04 24.03
CA GLY A 544 12.80 -13.73 22.61
C GLY A 544 12.70 -14.96 21.73
N SER A 545 12.71 -14.70 20.43
CA SER A 545 12.82 -15.73 19.40
C SER A 545 13.80 -15.28 18.31
N ILE A 546 14.44 -16.27 17.69
CA ILE A 546 15.19 -16.12 16.45
C ILE A 546 14.60 -17.13 15.48
N ASP A 547 14.10 -16.68 14.34
CA ASP A 547 13.51 -17.52 13.31
C ASP A 547 14.30 -17.32 12.00
N ILE A 548 14.73 -18.42 11.38
CA ILE A 548 15.39 -18.44 10.07
C ILE A 548 14.50 -19.23 9.13
N TYR A 549 14.13 -18.62 8.01
CA TYR A 549 13.19 -19.23 7.07
C TYR A 549 13.66 -19.14 5.62
N GLN A 550 13.18 -20.10 4.83
CA GLN A 550 13.29 -20.10 3.38
C GLN A 550 11.93 -20.45 2.78
N ARG A 551 11.44 -19.57 1.91
CA ARG A 551 10.19 -19.75 1.18
C ARG A 551 10.49 -19.86 -0.31
N THR A 552 9.99 -20.91 -0.97
CA THR A 552 10.05 -21.05 -2.43
C THR A 552 8.63 -21.06 -2.98
N ILE A 553 8.32 -20.11 -3.85
CA ILE A 553 7.05 -20.06 -4.57
C ILE A 553 7.28 -20.64 -5.95
N SER A 554 6.56 -21.71 -6.28
CA SER A 554 6.67 -22.41 -7.56
C SER A 554 5.38 -22.31 -8.35
N ASP A 555 5.49 -22.50 -9.67
CA ASP A 555 4.35 -22.47 -10.58
C ASP A 555 3.62 -21.12 -10.59
N LEU A 556 4.36 -20.01 -10.62
CA LEU A 556 3.80 -18.68 -10.43
C LEU A 556 2.70 -18.37 -11.44
N LEU A 557 1.57 -17.86 -10.99
CA LEU A 557 0.42 -17.61 -11.85
C LEU A 557 0.57 -16.25 -12.55
N ASN A 558 0.94 -16.24 -13.83
CA ASN A 558 1.11 -15.00 -14.59
C ASN A 558 0.83 -15.15 -16.10
N TYR A 559 0.86 -14.05 -16.84
CA TYR A 559 0.64 -14.04 -18.28
C TYR A 559 1.94 -14.26 -19.05
N ARG A 560 1.92 -15.21 -19.99
CA ARG A 560 2.92 -15.35 -21.06
C ARG A 560 2.46 -14.56 -22.28
N LEU A 561 3.36 -13.78 -22.88
CA LEU A 561 3.11 -13.16 -24.18
C LEU A 561 3.16 -14.23 -25.29
N LEU A 562 2.27 -14.13 -26.25
CA LEU A 562 2.23 -14.99 -27.42
C LEU A 562 2.87 -14.24 -28.58
N ASN A 563 3.80 -14.89 -29.29
CA ASN A 563 4.33 -14.36 -30.54
C ASN A 563 3.27 -14.54 -31.64
N SER A 564 2.33 -13.61 -31.72
CA SER A 564 1.14 -13.72 -32.56
C SER A 564 0.71 -12.36 -33.12
N TYR A 565 0.25 -12.36 -34.36
CA TYR A 565 -0.42 -11.21 -35.00
C TYR A 565 -1.91 -11.09 -34.61
N GLN A 566 -2.41 -11.97 -33.73
CA GLN A 566 -3.79 -11.98 -33.26
C GLN A 566 -4.04 -10.88 -32.23
N GLU A 567 -5.30 -10.43 -32.10
CA GLU A 567 -5.72 -9.39 -31.14
C GLU A 567 -5.53 -9.79 -29.66
N LEU A 568 -5.32 -11.09 -29.38
CA LEU A 568 -5.05 -11.61 -28.04
C LEU A 568 -3.56 -11.92 -27.89
N PRO A 569 -2.77 -11.03 -27.27
CA PRO A 569 -1.31 -11.15 -27.25
C PRO A 569 -0.78 -11.99 -26.08
N LYS A 570 -1.64 -12.58 -25.23
CA LYS A 570 -1.22 -13.25 -24.00
C LYS A 570 -2.14 -14.38 -23.54
N VAL A 571 -1.60 -15.32 -22.78
CA VAL A 571 -2.32 -16.41 -22.10
C VAL A 571 -1.77 -16.57 -20.68
N MET A 572 -2.64 -16.85 -19.71
CA MET A 572 -2.17 -17.13 -18.34
C MET A 572 -1.53 -18.52 -18.28
N SER A 573 -0.44 -18.68 -17.54
CA SER A 573 0.30 -19.92 -17.39
C SER A 573 1.02 -19.94 -16.04
N ASN A 574 1.38 -21.14 -15.57
CA ASN A 574 2.30 -21.29 -14.45
C ASN A 574 3.74 -21.00 -14.94
N ILE A 575 4.44 -20.03 -14.37
CA ILE A 575 5.73 -19.51 -14.85
C ILE A 575 6.81 -19.45 -13.76
N GLY A 576 7.91 -20.20 -13.93
CA GLY A 576 9.11 -20.06 -13.10
C GLY A 576 8.90 -20.23 -11.59
N LYS A 577 9.91 -19.79 -10.81
CA LYS A 577 9.97 -19.90 -9.35
C LYS A 577 10.68 -18.71 -8.73
N THR A 578 10.20 -18.25 -7.58
CA THR A 578 10.88 -17.26 -6.72
C THR A 578 11.28 -17.87 -5.39
N GLN A 579 12.27 -17.26 -4.75
CA GLN A 579 12.75 -17.67 -3.43
C GLN A 579 12.98 -16.46 -2.52
N GLY A 580 12.39 -16.51 -1.34
CA GLY A 580 12.66 -15.61 -0.23
C GLY A 580 13.44 -16.32 0.86
N ARG A 581 14.40 -15.63 1.47
CA ARG A 581 15.09 -16.08 2.70
C ARG A 581 15.13 -14.94 3.69
N GLY A 582 14.96 -15.23 4.97
CA GLY A 582 15.03 -14.20 5.99
C GLY A 582 15.39 -14.68 7.37
N ILE A 583 15.72 -13.71 8.22
CA ILE A 583 15.98 -13.86 9.64
C ILE A 583 15.08 -12.88 10.37
N GLU A 584 14.35 -13.36 11.36
CA GLU A 584 13.57 -12.54 12.29
C GLU A 584 14.12 -12.72 13.69
N VAL A 585 14.24 -11.61 14.42
CA VAL A 585 14.65 -11.60 15.82
C VAL A 585 13.63 -10.77 16.60
N MET A 586 13.11 -11.34 17.67
CA MET A 586 12.32 -10.63 18.67
C MET A 586 13.03 -10.73 20.02
N LEU A 587 13.21 -9.59 20.68
CA LEU A 587 13.75 -9.51 22.03
C LEU A 587 12.80 -8.71 22.91
N ASN A 588 12.45 -9.28 24.05
CA ASN A 588 11.61 -8.68 25.07
C ASN A 588 12.39 -8.65 26.39
N THR A 589 12.50 -7.47 26.99
CA THR A 589 13.18 -7.31 28.28
C THR A 589 12.29 -6.62 29.29
N ARG A 590 12.35 -7.09 30.54
CA ARG A 590 11.89 -6.40 31.74
C ARG A 590 13.13 -5.87 32.44
N ASN A 591 13.56 -4.68 32.02
CA ASN A 591 14.82 -4.07 32.46
C ASN A 591 14.77 -3.81 33.97
N ILE A 592 13.66 -3.20 34.44
CA ILE A 592 13.41 -2.94 35.85
C ILE A 592 11.97 -3.34 36.18
N GLU A 593 11.78 -4.04 37.28
CA GLU A 593 10.46 -4.41 37.82
C GLU A 593 10.52 -4.26 39.34
N THR A 594 9.94 -3.17 39.84
CA THR A 594 9.80 -2.85 41.26
C THR A 594 8.35 -2.48 41.56
N LYS A 595 8.02 -2.24 42.82
CA LYS A 595 6.67 -1.86 43.23
C LYS A 595 6.19 -0.56 42.58
N ASP A 596 7.06 0.44 42.49
CA ASP A 596 6.70 1.80 42.06
C ASP A 596 7.22 2.14 40.67
N PHE A 597 8.17 1.37 40.13
CA PHE A 597 8.75 1.62 38.82
C PHE A 597 8.94 0.33 38.01
N GLY A 598 8.48 0.35 36.77
CA GLY A 598 8.67 -0.72 35.79
C GLY A 598 9.19 -0.17 34.48
N TRP A 599 10.09 -0.89 33.82
CA TRP A 599 10.58 -0.57 32.49
C TRP A 599 10.70 -1.84 31.66
N THR A 600 9.99 -1.86 30.53
CA THR A 600 10.10 -2.92 29.53
C THR A 600 10.54 -2.38 28.17
N THR A 601 11.31 -3.18 27.45
CA THR A 601 11.71 -2.90 26.06
C THR A 601 11.32 -4.09 25.18
N ASN A 602 10.76 -3.79 24.01
CA ASN A 602 10.55 -4.75 22.93
C ASN A 602 11.36 -4.29 21.73
N PHE A 603 12.19 -5.17 21.19
CA PHE A 603 12.97 -4.95 19.98
C PHE A 603 12.60 -6.02 18.95
N THR A 604 12.37 -5.58 17.72
CA THR A 604 12.14 -6.45 16.57
C THR A 604 13.13 -6.12 15.47
N PHE A 605 13.61 -7.16 14.81
CA PHE A 605 14.50 -7.04 13.65
C PHE A 605 14.08 -8.08 12.61
N THR A 606 14.00 -7.65 11.35
CA THR A 606 13.65 -8.51 10.23
C THR A 606 14.57 -8.19 9.06
N MET A 607 15.25 -9.19 8.54
CA MET A 607 16.01 -9.11 7.30
C MET A 607 15.45 -10.14 6.34
N TYR A 608 15.17 -9.75 5.09
CA TYR A 608 14.71 -10.67 4.07
C TYR A 608 15.28 -10.30 2.71
N ARG A 609 15.42 -11.30 1.84
CA ARG A 609 15.86 -11.12 0.44
C ARG A 609 15.03 -12.03 -0.45
N ASP A 610 14.35 -11.41 -1.40
CA ASP A 610 13.57 -12.10 -2.42
C ASP A 610 14.28 -12.04 -3.77
N LYS A 611 14.42 -13.20 -4.41
CA LYS A 611 15.08 -13.34 -5.72
C LYS A 611 14.37 -14.32 -6.62
N TRP A 612 14.69 -14.26 -7.90
CA TRP A 612 14.35 -15.32 -8.84
C TRP A 612 15.15 -16.60 -8.52
N LYS A 613 14.46 -17.74 -8.54
CA LYS A 613 15.08 -19.06 -8.43
C LYS A 613 15.13 -19.76 -9.78
N GLU A 614 14.07 -19.60 -10.57
CA GLU A 614 13.93 -20.18 -11.89
C GLU A 614 13.12 -19.22 -12.78
N ARG A 615 13.63 -18.92 -13.97
CA ARG A 615 12.94 -18.12 -15.00
C ARG A 615 12.36 -19.07 -16.05
N THR A 616 11.41 -18.59 -16.84
CA THR A 616 10.88 -19.41 -17.93
C THR A 616 11.90 -19.56 -19.06
N PRO A 617 11.84 -20.64 -19.87
CA PRO A 617 12.77 -20.84 -20.99
C PRO A 617 12.71 -19.75 -22.07
N ASP A 618 11.60 -19.02 -22.17
CA ASP A 618 11.40 -17.90 -23.09
C ASP A 618 11.82 -16.53 -22.52
N TRP A 619 12.36 -16.50 -21.29
CA TRP A 619 12.91 -15.28 -20.71
C TRP A 619 14.18 -14.85 -21.47
N LYS A 620 14.16 -13.61 -21.97
CA LYS A 620 15.28 -12.99 -22.68
C LYS A 620 15.85 -11.86 -21.80
N PRO A 621 16.92 -12.11 -21.04
CA PRO A 621 17.52 -11.07 -20.20
C PRO A 621 18.16 -9.97 -21.03
N ALA A 622 18.13 -8.74 -20.50
CA ALA A 622 19.11 -7.74 -20.92
C ALA A 622 20.52 -8.14 -20.44
N VAL A 623 21.57 -7.58 -21.04
CA VAL A 623 22.98 -7.95 -20.76
C VAL A 623 23.37 -7.81 -19.28
N TYR A 624 22.72 -6.89 -18.56
CA TYR A 624 22.97 -6.60 -17.15
C TYR A 624 22.09 -7.41 -16.18
N GLU A 625 21.13 -8.20 -16.69
CA GLU A 625 20.23 -9.02 -15.87
C GLU A 625 20.80 -10.43 -15.67
N ARG A 626 20.62 -10.96 -14.47
CA ARG A 626 21.02 -12.31 -14.08
C ARG A 626 19.80 -13.14 -13.71
N ALA A 627 19.92 -14.45 -13.92
CA ALA A 627 18.83 -15.40 -13.68
C ALA A 627 18.32 -15.38 -12.22
N ASN A 628 19.19 -15.03 -11.28
CA ASN A 628 18.93 -15.05 -9.84
C ASN A 628 18.90 -13.66 -9.18
N ASP A 629 18.71 -12.60 -9.97
CA ASP A 629 18.58 -11.24 -9.45
C ASP A 629 17.34 -11.06 -8.54
N PRO A 630 17.31 -10.01 -7.70
CA PRO A 630 16.15 -9.67 -6.89
C PRO A 630 14.86 -9.60 -7.74
N ILE A 631 13.71 -9.88 -7.14
CA ILE A 631 12.43 -9.85 -7.89
C ILE A 631 11.95 -8.43 -8.24
N ARG A 632 12.49 -7.40 -7.57
CA ARG A 632 12.22 -5.97 -7.82
C ARG A 632 13.54 -5.18 -7.94
N PRO A 633 14.41 -5.53 -8.90
CA PRO A 633 15.75 -4.98 -8.98
C PRO A 633 15.72 -3.52 -9.43
N ILE A 634 16.73 -2.75 -9.01
CA ILE A 634 17.00 -1.41 -9.51
C ILE A 634 18.28 -1.48 -10.34
N TYR A 635 18.15 -1.30 -11.64
CA TYR A 635 19.27 -1.20 -12.56
C TYR A 635 19.47 0.25 -12.98
N ALA A 636 20.71 0.72 -12.91
CA ALA A 636 21.08 2.05 -13.34
C ALA A 636 22.55 2.09 -13.78
N ARG A 637 22.88 3.03 -14.67
CA ARG A 637 24.27 3.41 -14.93
C ARG A 637 24.78 4.26 -13.77
N ARG A 638 26.09 4.28 -13.53
CA ARG A 638 26.68 5.07 -12.45
C ARG A 638 26.91 6.51 -12.91
N ALA A 639 26.20 7.46 -12.32
CA ALA A 639 26.50 8.87 -12.50
C ALA A 639 27.80 9.25 -11.79
N ASP A 640 28.53 10.21 -12.37
CA ASP A 640 29.78 10.74 -11.79
C ASP A 640 29.55 12.14 -11.22
N HIS A 641 29.29 13.12 -12.09
CA HIS A 641 29.10 14.51 -11.72
C HIS A 641 28.34 15.27 -12.83
N ILE A 642 28.06 16.57 -12.61
CA ILE A 642 27.47 17.46 -13.62
C ILE A 642 28.61 18.15 -14.38
N LEU A 643 28.65 18.02 -15.71
CA LEU A 643 29.70 18.62 -16.54
C LEU A 643 29.71 20.15 -16.37
N GLN A 644 30.87 20.73 -16.03
CA GLN A 644 30.99 22.17 -15.78
C GLN A 644 31.44 22.96 -17.02
N ILE A 645 31.28 24.29 -16.96
CA ILE A 645 31.76 25.18 -18.03
C ILE A 645 33.28 25.10 -18.12
N GLY A 646 33.80 24.87 -19.33
CA GLY A 646 35.24 24.73 -19.59
C GLY A 646 35.78 23.31 -19.34
N GLU A 647 34.98 22.42 -18.79
CA GLU A 647 35.32 21.01 -18.67
C GLU A 647 35.22 20.30 -20.04
N LYS A 648 36.18 19.45 -20.35
CA LYS A 648 36.16 18.65 -21.56
C LYS A 648 35.23 17.45 -21.36
N ALA A 649 34.23 17.31 -22.23
CA ALA A 649 33.35 16.15 -22.24
C ALA A 649 34.15 14.83 -22.33
N PRO A 650 33.77 13.78 -21.58
CA PRO A 650 34.42 12.47 -21.65
C PRO A 650 34.42 11.90 -23.07
N ALA A 651 35.45 11.12 -23.41
CA ALA A 651 35.57 10.53 -24.74
C ALA A 651 34.37 9.64 -25.12
N ALA A 652 33.76 8.96 -24.15
CA ALA A 652 32.56 8.14 -24.34
C ALA A 652 31.25 8.95 -24.50
N GLN A 653 31.29 10.24 -24.15
CA GLN A 653 30.15 11.16 -24.20
C GLN A 653 30.55 12.51 -24.85
N PRO A 654 31.11 12.52 -26.07
CA PRO A 654 31.75 13.71 -26.63
C PRO A 654 30.77 14.87 -26.92
N ASP A 655 29.48 14.55 -27.06
CA ASP A 655 28.40 15.51 -27.33
C ASP A 655 27.75 16.09 -26.05
N LEU A 656 28.28 15.77 -24.86
CA LEU A 656 27.73 16.23 -23.60
C LEU A 656 28.00 17.72 -23.41
N LEU A 657 26.97 18.47 -23.03
CA LEU A 657 27.05 19.91 -22.82
C LEU A 657 27.11 20.26 -21.32
N PRO A 658 27.71 21.41 -20.95
CA PRO A 658 27.71 21.85 -19.56
C PRO A 658 26.30 21.88 -18.95
N GLY A 659 26.19 21.43 -17.70
CA GLY A 659 24.92 21.24 -17.00
C GLY A 659 24.26 19.88 -17.20
N GLN A 660 24.78 19.01 -18.07
CA GLN A 660 24.32 17.63 -18.22
C GLN A 660 25.08 16.65 -17.32
N VAL A 661 24.50 15.48 -17.06
CA VAL A 661 25.07 14.48 -16.14
C VAL A 661 26.06 13.57 -16.86
N VAL A 662 27.29 13.50 -16.34
CA VAL A 662 28.33 12.58 -16.80
C VAL A 662 28.09 11.18 -16.23
N ILE A 663 28.20 10.16 -17.06
CA ILE A 663 28.03 8.76 -16.71
C ILE A 663 29.38 8.05 -16.81
N LYS A 664 29.69 7.17 -15.85
CA LYS A 664 30.91 6.36 -15.91
C LYS A 664 30.74 5.27 -16.96
N ASP A 665 31.71 5.21 -17.87
CA ASP A 665 32.00 4.06 -18.71
C ASP A 665 32.66 3.00 -17.82
N LEU A 666 31.94 1.90 -17.58
CA LEU A 666 32.31 0.87 -16.61
C LEU A 666 32.56 -0.49 -17.28
N ASP A 667 31.97 -0.73 -18.45
CA ASP A 667 32.00 -2.02 -19.12
C ASP A 667 31.76 -1.85 -20.62
N GLY A 668 31.79 -2.94 -21.38
CA GLY A 668 31.52 -2.89 -22.80
C GLY A 668 31.09 -4.23 -23.38
N TYR A 669 30.61 -4.20 -24.61
CA TYR A 669 30.29 -5.43 -25.33
C TYR A 669 31.56 -6.05 -25.91
N LYS A 670 31.76 -7.35 -25.70
CA LYS A 670 32.72 -8.11 -26.49
C LYS A 670 32.22 -8.13 -27.93
N ARG A 671 33.05 -7.71 -28.87
CA ARG A 671 32.67 -7.56 -30.29
C ARG A 671 33.45 -8.50 -31.18
N ASP A 672 32.81 -8.93 -32.27
CA ASP A 672 33.46 -9.71 -33.32
C ASP A 672 34.37 -8.83 -34.19
N ALA A 673 35.04 -9.44 -35.18
CA ALA A 673 35.91 -8.73 -36.11
C ALA A 673 35.16 -7.68 -36.97
N SER A 674 33.82 -7.76 -37.06
CA SER A 674 32.96 -6.79 -37.75
C SER A 674 32.45 -5.68 -36.83
N GLY A 675 32.79 -5.72 -35.54
CA GLY A 675 32.37 -4.74 -34.54
C GLY A 675 30.98 -5.00 -33.93
N ASN A 676 30.34 -6.13 -34.23
CA ASN A 676 29.02 -6.48 -33.69
C ASN A 676 29.14 -7.11 -32.31
N PRO A 677 28.23 -6.83 -31.35
CA PRO A 677 28.21 -7.49 -30.05
C PRO A 677 28.08 -9.01 -30.20
N MET A 678 28.98 -9.75 -29.55
CA MET A 678 28.97 -11.21 -29.52
C MET A 678 27.98 -11.71 -28.48
N THR A 679 27.38 -12.86 -28.76
CA THR A 679 26.55 -13.59 -27.79
C THR A 679 27.20 -14.90 -27.38
N ASP A 680 26.82 -15.40 -26.20
CA ASP A 680 27.10 -16.76 -25.77
C ASP A 680 26.25 -17.78 -26.56
N GLU A 681 26.40 -19.05 -26.22
CA GLU A 681 25.67 -20.19 -26.82
C GLU A 681 24.13 -20.08 -26.67
N ASN A 682 23.67 -19.30 -25.69
CA ASN A 682 22.25 -19.07 -25.40
C ASN A 682 21.71 -17.77 -26.02
N GLY A 683 22.54 -17.05 -26.79
CA GLY A 683 22.16 -15.77 -27.39
C GLY A 683 22.23 -14.57 -26.43
N HIS A 684 22.87 -14.70 -25.27
CA HIS A 684 23.09 -13.57 -24.35
C HIS A 684 24.36 -12.81 -24.71
N PHE A 685 24.29 -11.48 -24.73
CA PHE A 685 25.45 -10.66 -25.01
C PHE A 685 26.58 -10.86 -23.98
N ILE A 686 27.83 -10.84 -24.47
CA ILE A 686 29.03 -11.04 -23.65
C ILE A 686 29.64 -9.68 -23.31
N LEU A 687 29.97 -9.47 -22.02
CA LEU A 687 30.65 -8.27 -21.53
C LEU A 687 32.18 -8.43 -21.57
N THR A 688 32.90 -7.32 -21.72
CA THR A 688 34.37 -7.25 -21.67
C THR A 688 34.90 -7.25 -20.23
N GLY A 689 34.11 -6.75 -19.27
CA GLY A 689 34.53 -6.48 -17.90
C GLY A 689 35.40 -5.23 -17.75
N ALA A 690 35.47 -4.40 -18.78
CA ALA A 690 36.27 -3.17 -18.81
C ALA A 690 35.65 -2.13 -19.74
N PRO A 691 35.88 -0.82 -19.49
CA PRO A 691 35.36 0.28 -20.31
C PRO A 691 35.68 0.12 -21.81
N ASP A 692 34.72 0.37 -22.70
CA ASP A 692 34.90 0.26 -24.17
C ASP A 692 34.83 1.60 -24.92
N GLY A 693 34.74 2.71 -24.19
CA GLY A 693 34.63 4.05 -24.74
C GLY A 693 33.22 4.40 -25.21
N LYS A 694 32.18 3.64 -24.85
CA LYS A 694 30.79 3.91 -25.19
C LYS A 694 29.93 3.78 -23.94
N ILE A 695 28.91 4.65 -23.84
CA ILE A 695 27.88 4.52 -22.81
C ILE A 695 26.67 3.81 -23.41
N ASP A 696 26.44 2.56 -23.02
CA ASP A 696 25.31 1.75 -23.47
C ASP A 696 24.78 0.81 -22.37
N ASP A 697 24.05 -0.25 -22.74
CA ASP A 697 23.45 -1.15 -21.75
C ASP A 697 24.51 -1.99 -21.01
N ALA A 698 25.74 -2.13 -21.52
CA ALA A 698 26.84 -2.80 -20.83
C ALA A 698 27.21 -2.13 -19.49
N ASP A 699 27.07 -0.80 -19.43
CA ASP A 699 27.37 0.03 -18.25
C ASP A 699 26.30 -0.02 -17.16
N THR A 700 25.13 -0.58 -17.46
CA THR A 700 24.05 -0.68 -16.50
C THR A 700 24.39 -1.77 -15.47
N LYS A 701 24.30 -1.43 -14.18
CA LYS A 701 24.56 -2.36 -13.07
C LYS A 701 23.37 -2.42 -12.13
N LEU A 702 23.23 -3.55 -11.41
CA LEU A 702 22.30 -3.69 -10.29
C LEU A 702 22.79 -2.83 -9.12
N ILE A 703 22.04 -1.79 -8.76
CA ILE A 703 22.41 -0.86 -7.67
C ILE A 703 21.62 -1.08 -6.37
N GLY A 704 20.64 -1.99 -6.37
CA GLY A 704 19.80 -2.32 -5.22
C GLY A 704 18.49 -3.02 -5.61
N SER A 705 17.57 -3.09 -4.66
CA SER A 705 16.17 -3.53 -4.85
C SER A 705 15.23 -2.42 -4.38
N ARG A 706 13.98 -2.43 -4.88
CA ARG A 706 12.92 -1.58 -4.31
C ARG A 706 12.49 -2.04 -2.92
N ASP A 707 12.81 -3.28 -2.56
CA ASP A 707 12.59 -3.81 -1.22
C ASP A 707 13.65 -3.28 -0.24
N PRO A 708 13.29 -2.93 1.02
CA PRO A 708 14.26 -2.60 2.05
C PRO A 708 15.10 -3.84 2.39
N GLY A 709 16.41 -3.66 2.61
CA GLY A 709 17.27 -4.78 2.99
C GLY A 709 16.97 -5.33 4.39
N TRP A 710 16.57 -4.47 5.34
CA TRP A 710 16.12 -4.88 6.67
C TRP A 710 15.26 -3.82 7.37
N LEU A 711 14.53 -4.27 8.39
CA LEU A 711 13.56 -3.52 9.18
C LEU A 711 13.89 -3.67 10.66
N ALA A 712 13.65 -2.63 11.46
CA ALA A 712 13.74 -2.71 12.90
C ALA A 712 12.65 -1.91 13.61
N GLY A 713 12.25 -2.37 14.79
CA GLY A 713 11.31 -1.71 15.67
C GLY A 713 11.82 -1.70 17.11
N LEU A 714 11.57 -0.61 17.83
CA LEU A 714 11.90 -0.47 19.23
C LEU A 714 10.73 0.17 19.97
N ASN A 715 10.15 -0.56 20.92
CA ASN A 715 9.10 -0.07 21.81
C ASN A 715 9.62 -0.05 23.25
N ASN A 716 9.38 1.04 23.96
CA ASN A 716 9.69 1.15 25.39
C ASN A 716 8.45 1.56 26.16
N VAL A 717 8.25 0.96 27.34
CA VAL A 717 7.17 1.30 28.27
C VAL A 717 7.78 1.50 29.64
N PHE A 718 7.56 2.68 30.21
CA PHE A 718 7.94 3.07 31.57
C PHE A 718 6.67 3.24 32.38
N ARG A 719 6.62 2.60 33.55
CA ARG A 719 5.55 2.75 34.53
C ARG A 719 6.13 3.34 35.79
N TYR A 720 5.54 4.42 36.27
CA TYR A 720 5.89 5.02 37.54
C TYR A 720 4.61 5.28 38.34
N LYS A 721 4.35 4.44 39.35
CA LYS A 721 3.09 4.39 40.10
C LYS A 721 1.89 4.33 39.14
N ASP A 722 1.03 5.34 39.16
CA ASP A 722 -0.18 5.43 38.33
C ASP A 722 0.08 6.03 36.93
N PHE A 723 1.31 6.45 36.62
CA PHE A 723 1.71 6.94 35.30
C PHE A 723 2.29 5.82 34.43
N GLU A 724 1.98 5.86 33.14
CA GLU A 724 2.62 5.04 32.11
C GLU A 724 3.03 5.94 30.94
N PHE A 725 4.30 5.89 30.57
CA PHE A 725 4.87 6.57 29.41
C PHE A 725 5.42 5.54 28.44
N SER A 726 5.09 5.65 27.16
CA SER A 726 5.59 4.76 26.12
C SER A 726 6.03 5.52 24.88
N PHE A 727 6.98 4.96 24.15
CA PHE A 727 7.36 5.43 22.83
C PHE A 727 7.76 4.26 21.92
N MET A 728 7.48 4.42 20.62
CA MET A 728 7.79 3.43 19.60
C MET A 728 8.52 4.06 18.42
N PHE A 729 9.69 3.50 18.11
CA PHE A 729 10.43 3.76 16.89
C PHE A 729 10.25 2.61 15.90
N ASN A 730 10.14 2.95 14.61
CA ASN A 730 10.27 2.01 13.50
C ASN A 730 11.29 2.54 12.49
N GLY A 731 11.95 1.64 11.76
CA GLY A 731 12.90 2.02 10.72
C GLY A 731 12.99 1.01 9.60
N MET A 732 13.29 1.54 8.40
CA MET A 732 13.61 0.77 7.20
C MET A 732 15.00 1.18 6.74
N PHE A 733 15.83 0.20 6.37
CA PHE A 733 17.22 0.41 6.03
C PHE A 733 17.61 -0.29 4.73
N ASP A 734 18.72 0.14 4.13
CA ASP A 734 19.19 -0.32 2.82
C ASP A 734 18.10 -0.20 1.74
N ARG A 735 17.51 1.01 1.68
CA ARG A 735 16.45 1.37 0.74
C ARG A 735 16.94 2.51 -0.15
N LYS A 736 16.63 2.43 -1.45
CA LYS A 736 16.89 3.50 -2.42
C LYS A 736 15.59 3.96 -3.07
N ILE A 737 15.43 5.28 -3.22
CA ILE A 737 14.26 5.91 -3.84
C ILE A 737 14.77 7.02 -4.76
N GLU A 738 14.15 7.15 -5.92
CA GLU A 738 14.21 8.37 -6.72
C GLU A 738 13.06 9.28 -6.28
N ASP A 739 13.36 10.51 -5.85
CA ASP A 739 12.33 11.46 -5.43
C ASP A 739 11.45 11.86 -6.62
N PRO A 740 10.19 11.39 -6.67
CA PRO A 740 9.32 11.63 -7.82
C PRO A 740 8.88 13.09 -7.91
N THR A 741 8.77 13.80 -6.78
CA THR A 741 8.32 15.19 -6.74
C THR A 741 9.42 16.10 -7.29
N MET A 742 10.66 15.90 -6.84
CA MET A 742 11.81 16.66 -7.30
C MET A 742 12.14 16.38 -8.77
N ALA A 743 12.11 15.12 -9.21
CA ALA A 743 12.38 14.75 -10.59
C ALA A 743 11.41 15.42 -11.58
N PHE A 744 10.13 15.57 -11.21
CA PHE A 744 9.11 16.16 -12.08
C PHE A 744 8.92 17.66 -11.94
N TYR A 745 9.00 18.21 -10.71
CA TYR A 745 8.67 19.62 -10.45
C TYR A 745 9.85 20.46 -9.99
N GLY A 746 10.98 19.84 -9.64
CA GLY A 746 12.15 20.54 -9.10
C GLY A 746 13.25 20.88 -10.10
N ILE A 747 13.48 20.02 -11.09
CA ILE A 747 14.57 20.22 -12.08
C ILE A 747 14.01 20.47 -13.49
N ASN A 748 12.86 19.88 -13.81
CA ASN A 748 12.24 20.03 -15.12
C ASN A 748 11.47 21.36 -15.23
N SER A 749 12.20 22.44 -15.42
CA SER A 749 11.67 23.81 -15.53
C SER A 749 10.96 24.09 -16.87
N TYR A 750 10.92 23.16 -17.83
CA TYR A 750 10.20 23.36 -19.10
C TYR A 750 8.70 23.57 -18.91
N GLY A 751 8.10 22.85 -17.95
CA GLY A 751 6.67 23.02 -17.63
C GLY A 751 6.38 24.43 -17.13
N VAL A 752 7.29 24.99 -16.33
CA VAL A 752 7.22 26.36 -15.82
C VAL A 752 7.31 27.37 -16.97
N ALA A 753 8.29 27.20 -17.87
CA ALA A 753 8.50 28.11 -18.98
C ALA A 753 7.41 28.01 -20.07
N GLY A 754 7.17 26.80 -20.59
CA GLY A 754 6.32 26.58 -21.76
C GLY A 754 4.82 26.53 -21.46
N SER A 755 4.43 26.02 -20.29
CA SER A 755 3.01 25.83 -19.93
C SER A 755 2.59 26.64 -18.71
N GLY A 756 3.48 27.47 -18.13
CA GLY A 756 3.18 28.26 -16.95
C GLY A 756 2.86 27.41 -15.71
N LEU A 757 3.36 26.18 -15.62
CA LEU A 757 3.17 25.37 -14.41
C LEU A 757 3.93 25.97 -13.24
N ASN A 758 3.45 25.78 -12.01
CA ASN A 758 4.30 26.01 -10.84
C ASN A 758 5.30 24.84 -10.66
N GLY A 759 6.32 25.06 -9.83
CA GLY A 759 7.37 24.09 -9.54
C GLY A 759 7.93 24.26 -8.12
N LEU A 760 8.86 23.40 -7.75
CA LEU A 760 9.54 23.49 -6.45
C LEU A 760 10.60 24.60 -6.47
N LYS A 761 10.95 25.12 -5.30
CA LYS A 761 12.05 26.10 -5.16
C LYS A 761 13.41 25.59 -5.62
N THR A 762 13.61 24.27 -5.68
CA THR A 762 14.84 23.66 -6.22
C THR A 762 15.13 24.06 -7.68
N ASN A 763 14.13 24.57 -8.42
CA ASN A 763 14.35 25.16 -9.75
C ASN A 763 15.34 26.34 -9.69
N LEU A 764 15.40 27.09 -8.59
CA LEU A 764 16.32 28.22 -8.41
C LEU A 764 17.76 27.77 -8.13
N GLU A 765 17.95 26.53 -7.67
CA GLU A 765 19.25 25.96 -7.29
C GLU A 765 19.88 25.10 -8.41
N ARG A 766 19.17 24.93 -9.53
CA ARG A 766 19.60 24.14 -10.68
C ARG A 766 20.81 24.77 -11.38
N TRP A 767 21.56 23.94 -12.10
CA TRP A 767 22.65 24.42 -12.92
C TRP A 767 22.13 25.35 -14.01
N THR A 768 22.71 26.53 -14.12
CA THR A 768 22.57 27.46 -15.24
C THR A 768 23.96 28.03 -15.57
N PRO A 769 24.14 28.69 -16.73
CA PRO A 769 25.41 29.35 -17.02
C PRO A 769 25.87 30.38 -15.98
N THR A 770 24.92 30.96 -15.23
CA THR A 770 25.18 31.92 -14.14
C THR A 770 25.17 31.28 -12.75
N ASN A 771 24.76 30.01 -12.63
CA ASN A 771 24.75 29.23 -11.40
C ASN A 771 25.32 27.82 -11.66
N PRO A 772 26.65 27.62 -11.62
CA PRO A 772 27.30 26.33 -11.93
C PRO A 772 27.11 25.31 -10.78
N SER A 773 25.86 24.90 -10.54
CA SER A 773 25.47 23.96 -9.48
C SER A 773 26.07 22.57 -9.68
N SER A 774 26.59 21.97 -8.61
CA SER A 774 27.02 20.58 -8.60
C SER A 774 25.97 19.62 -8.03
N ARG A 775 24.87 20.16 -7.49
CA ARG A 775 23.80 19.37 -6.85
C ARG A 775 22.66 19.04 -7.81
N TYR A 776 22.20 20.01 -8.59
CA TYR A 776 21.06 19.86 -9.48
C TYR A 776 21.47 20.21 -10.91
N PRO A 777 21.26 19.32 -11.89
CA PRO A 777 21.68 19.57 -13.27
C PRO A 777 20.79 20.61 -13.94
N SER A 778 21.16 21.02 -15.15
CA SER A 778 20.38 21.95 -15.95
C SER A 778 19.01 21.38 -16.26
N ALA A 779 18.03 22.23 -16.56
CA ALA A 779 16.75 21.77 -17.13
C ALA A 779 16.95 20.94 -18.41
N PHE A 780 18.08 21.14 -19.13
CA PHE A 780 18.45 20.44 -20.37
C PHE A 780 19.23 19.12 -20.15
N TYR A 781 19.32 18.62 -18.91
CA TYR A 781 20.15 17.45 -18.57
C TYR A 781 19.82 16.18 -19.39
N ASN A 782 18.56 16.04 -19.81
CA ASN A 782 18.06 14.91 -20.62
C ASN A 782 17.59 15.36 -22.02
N MET A 783 18.29 16.34 -22.60
CA MET A 783 18.01 16.87 -23.94
C MET A 783 19.17 16.63 -24.92
N GLY A 784 18.89 16.86 -26.22
CA GLY A 784 19.89 16.74 -27.28
C GLY A 784 20.46 15.31 -27.39
N ARG A 785 21.78 15.19 -27.49
CA ARG A 785 22.50 13.90 -27.47
C ARG A 785 22.67 13.36 -26.04
N GLY A 786 22.64 14.21 -25.02
CA GLY A 786 22.71 13.83 -23.60
C GLY A 786 21.61 12.83 -23.18
N LYS A 787 20.44 12.90 -23.82
CA LYS A 787 19.31 11.99 -23.54
C LYS A 787 19.62 10.51 -23.75
N TYR A 788 20.55 10.20 -24.66
CA TYR A 788 20.91 8.82 -24.97
C TYR A 788 21.75 8.18 -23.86
N TYR A 789 22.42 8.98 -23.02
CA TYR A 789 23.24 8.50 -21.92
C TYR A 789 22.46 8.25 -20.63
N THR A 790 21.27 8.86 -20.50
CA THR A 790 20.41 8.87 -19.30
C THR A 790 21.06 9.59 -18.11
N SER A 791 20.31 9.76 -17.01
CA SER A 791 20.82 10.33 -15.75
C SER A 791 21.43 9.28 -14.81
N GLY A 792 21.45 8.00 -15.21
CA GLY A 792 21.95 6.91 -14.37
C GLY A 792 21.29 6.89 -12.98
N ASP A 793 22.10 6.69 -11.95
CA ASP A 793 21.69 6.68 -10.55
C ASP A 793 21.69 8.06 -9.87
N PHE A 794 21.85 9.16 -10.63
CA PHE A 794 22.03 10.51 -10.08
C PHE A 794 20.89 10.95 -9.15
N PHE A 795 19.63 10.60 -9.48
CA PHE A 795 18.47 10.96 -8.67
C PHE A 795 18.10 9.92 -7.61
N TYR A 796 18.80 8.78 -7.56
CA TYR A 796 18.57 7.77 -6.54
C TYR A 796 19.25 8.18 -5.24
N GLN A 797 18.44 8.33 -4.20
CA GLN A 797 18.87 8.69 -2.86
C GLN A 797 18.80 7.48 -1.94
N ASN A 798 19.67 7.46 -0.92
CA ASN A 798 19.47 6.58 0.22
C ASN A 798 18.24 7.06 0.98
N ALA A 799 17.27 6.17 1.18
CA ALA A 799 15.99 6.49 1.82
C ALA A 799 15.75 5.62 3.05
N TRP A 800 16.82 5.30 3.78
CA TRP A 800 16.67 4.70 5.10
C TRP A 800 16.09 5.72 6.07
N PHE A 801 15.30 5.27 7.04
CA PHE A 801 14.73 6.17 8.02
C PHE A 801 14.54 5.54 9.39
N ILE A 802 14.46 6.40 10.40
CA ILE A 802 13.97 6.08 11.75
C ILE A 802 12.85 7.06 12.07
N ARG A 803 11.67 6.57 12.40
CA ARG A 803 10.49 7.37 12.70
C ARG A 803 10.03 7.14 14.12
N LEU A 804 9.72 8.23 14.82
CA LEU A 804 9.00 8.16 16.09
C LEU A 804 7.52 8.02 15.80
N GLN A 805 7.05 6.77 15.72
CA GLN A 805 5.73 6.45 15.23
C GLN A 805 4.63 6.78 16.25
N ASN A 806 4.89 6.54 17.53
CA ASN A 806 3.97 6.87 18.62
C ASN A 806 4.74 7.26 19.89
N VAL A 807 4.19 8.24 20.61
CA VAL A 807 4.50 8.53 22.01
C VAL A 807 3.19 8.62 22.76
N SER A 808 3.12 8.05 23.96
CA SER A 808 1.95 8.17 24.82
C SER A 808 2.33 8.39 26.27
N LEU A 809 1.57 9.23 26.96
CA LEU A 809 1.58 9.38 28.41
C LEU A 809 0.15 9.15 28.91
N SER A 810 0.00 8.31 29.93
CA SER A 810 -1.28 8.04 30.55
C SER A 810 -1.18 8.06 32.06
N TYR A 811 -2.30 8.38 32.70
CA TYR A 811 -2.45 8.44 34.14
C TYR A 811 -3.75 7.74 34.56
N ASN A 812 -3.62 6.77 35.45
CA ASN A 812 -4.76 6.11 36.07
C ASN A 812 -5.15 6.86 37.35
N LEU A 813 -6.39 7.30 37.48
CA LEU A 813 -6.80 7.99 38.70
C LEU A 813 -6.81 7.01 39.88
N PRO A 814 -6.20 7.37 41.03
CA PRO A 814 -6.16 6.50 42.20
C PRO A 814 -7.56 6.11 42.67
N LYS A 815 -7.75 4.82 42.99
CA LYS A 815 -9.03 4.27 43.48
C LYS A 815 -9.63 5.05 44.66
N LYS A 816 -8.78 5.61 45.53
CA LYS A 816 -9.22 6.43 46.69
C LYS A 816 -9.98 7.69 46.29
N LEU A 817 -9.72 8.26 45.11
CA LEU A 817 -10.45 9.41 44.60
C LEU A 817 -11.78 8.98 43.98
N LEU A 818 -11.78 7.87 43.25
CA LEU A 818 -12.96 7.34 42.57
C LEU A 818 -14.01 6.77 43.53
N SER A 819 -13.58 6.21 44.66
CA SER A 819 -14.49 5.68 45.69
C SER A 819 -15.42 6.74 46.30
N LYS A 820 -15.09 8.03 46.18
CA LYS A 820 -15.97 9.13 46.60
C LYS A 820 -17.17 9.35 45.66
N VAL A 821 -17.06 8.94 44.40
CA VAL A 821 -18.11 9.05 43.38
C VAL A 821 -19.01 7.81 43.38
N GLY A 822 -18.51 6.65 43.82
CA GLY A 822 -19.30 5.46 44.17
C GLY A 822 -19.74 4.56 43.01
N PHE A 823 -19.87 5.08 41.79
CA PHE A 823 -20.29 4.33 40.59
C PHE A 823 -19.21 4.22 39.49
N ILE A 824 -17.99 4.69 39.74
CA ILE A 824 -16.86 4.61 38.79
C ILE A 824 -15.81 3.66 39.34
N ASN A 825 -15.57 2.57 38.62
CA ASN A 825 -14.57 1.55 38.95
C ASN A 825 -13.15 1.94 38.55
N SER A 826 -12.97 2.58 37.39
CA SER A 826 -11.66 3.09 36.95
C SER A 826 -11.79 4.26 35.98
N LEU A 827 -10.85 5.20 36.05
CA LEU A 827 -10.74 6.33 35.12
C LEU A 827 -9.27 6.48 34.70
N ARG A 828 -8.99 6.41 33.41
CA ARG A 828 -7.66 6.65 32.82
C ARG A 828 -7.74 7.81 31.84
N VAL A 829 -6.80 8.72 31.93
CA VAL A 829 -6.61 9.81 30.97
C VAL A 829 -5.31 9.57 30.22
N HIS A 830 -5.30 9.78 28.91
CA HIS A 830 -4.10 9.65 28.10
C HIS A 830 -3.94 10.80 27.10
N LEU A 831 -2.68 11.11 26.84
CA LEU A 831 -2.21 11.96 25.76
C LEU A 831 -1.33 11.09 24.86
N SER A 832 -1.44 11.27 23.55
CA SER A 832 -0.54 10.61 22.61
C SER A 832 -0.25 11.50 21.40
N ALA A 833 0.84 11.19 20.73
CA ALA A 833 1.16 11.79 19.45
C ALA A 833 1.74 10.76 18.48
N ASN A 834 1.33 10.82 17.22
CA ASN A 834 1.75 9.93 16.16
C ASN A 834 2.54 10.68 15.09
N ASN A 835 3.53 10.00 14.50
CA ASN A 835 4.38 10.50 13.41
C ASN A 835 5.05 11.85 13.74
N LEU A 836 5.64 11.99 14.93
CA LEU A 836 6.17 13.28 15.40
C LEU A 836 7.34 13.80 14.55
N PHE A 837 8.28 12.93 14.24
CA PHE A 837 9.43 13.21 13.37
C PHE A 837 9.94 11.93 12.69
N VAL A 838 10.70 12.16 11.61
CA VAL A 838 11.45 11.16 10.87
C VAL A 838 12.89 11.63 10.74
N ILE A 839 13.84 10.74 10.96
CA ILE A 839 15.27 10.93 10.72
C ILE A 839 15.59 10.18 9.44
N THR A 840 16.05 10.87 8.41
CA THR A 840 16.34 10.30 7.09
C THR A 840 17.33 11.20 6.34
N PRO A 841 18.21 10.65 5.49
CA PRO A 841 19.00 11.44 4.54
C PRO A 841 18.28 11.70 3.22
N TYR A 842 17.02 11.25 3.09
CA TYR A 842 16.17 11.48 1.92
C TYR A 842 15.63 12.91 1.92
N ASP A 843 15.83 13.63 0.81
CA ASP A 843 15.44 15.04 0.65
C ASP A 843 13.97 15.22 0.19
N GLY A 844 13.28 14.13 -0.18
CA GLY A 844 11.87 14.17 -0.58
C GLY A 844 10.90 14.33 0.58
N LEU A 845 9.60 14.15 0.33
CA LEU A 845 8.56 14.52 1.31
C LEU A 845 8.51 13.53 2.48
N ASP A 846 8.45 12.23 2.16
CA ASP A 846 8.42 11.16 3.14
C ASP A 846 8.94 9.85 2.54
N PRO A 847 10.00 9.22 3.11
CA PRO A 847 10.62 8.02 2.56
C PRO A 847 9.71 6.77 2.60
N GLU A 848 8.59 6.82 3.33
CA GLU A 848 7.62 5.73 3.42
C GLU A 848 6.46 5.90 2.42
N THR A 849 6.00 7.13 2.19
CA THR A 849 4.76 7.41 1.42
C THR A 849 4.98 8.04 0.03
N ASP A 850 6.20 8.41 -0.33
CA ASP A 850 6.53 8.97 -1.65
C ASP A 850 6.44 7.93 -2.77
N ALA A 851 5.20 7.65 -3.19
CA ALA A 851 4.91 6.70 -4.26
C ALA A 851 4.75 7.34 -5.65
N TYR A 852 4.47 8.66 -5.71
CA TYR A 852 4.32 9.44 -6.94
C TYR A 852 4.47 10.94 -6.65
N GLU A 853 4.44 11.79 -7.69
CA GLU A 853 4.85 13.21 -7.62
C GLU A 853 3.96 14.12 -6.73
N ALA A 854 2.81 13.64 -6.27
CA ALA A 854 1.83 14.44 -5.52
C ALA A 854 1.13 13.59 -4.44
N ALA A 855 1.90 12.78 -3.72
CA ALA A 855 1.43 11.88 -2.68
C ALA A 855 0.67 12.59 -1.54
N TYR A 856 -0.25 11.86 -0.90
CA TYR A 856 -0.99 12.38 0.25
C TYR A 856 -0.04 12.48 1.46
N PRO A 857 0.04 13.64 2.16
CA PRO A 857 0.98 13.82 3.26
C PRO A 857 0.68 12.92 4.45
N ASN A 858 1.72 12.40 5.10
CA ASN A 858 1.59 11.90 6.47
C ASN A 858 1.30 13.07 7.43
N ALA A 859 0.26 12.93 8.27
CA ALA A 859 -0.12 13.96 9.22
C ALA A 859 0.40 13.67 10.63
N LYS A 860 0.95 14.70 11.29
CA LYS A 860 1.24 14.66 12.73
C LYS A 860 -0.09 14.69 13.47
N THR A 861 -0.35 13.67 14.29
CA THR A 861 -1.61 13.55 15.02
C THR A 861 -1.35 13.67 16.50
N TYR A 862 -2.10 14.53 17.19
CA TYR A 862 -2.06 14.69 18.64
C TYR A 862 -3.41 14.28 19.21
N SER A 863 -3.43 13.41 20.20
CA SER A 863 -4.65 12.85 20.74
C SER A 863 -4.74 13.04 22.24
N PHE A 864 -5.96 13.30 22.71
CA PHE A 864 -6.35 13.28 24.11
C PHE A 864 -7.52 12.32 24.25
N GLY A 865 -7.46 11.44 25.24
CA GLY A 865 -8.56 10.52 25.48
C GLY A 865 -8.76 10.15 26.94
N VAL A 866 -9.94 9.60 27.19
CA VAL A 866 -10.42 9.20 28.51
C VAL A 866 -11.05 7.82 28.40
N ASN A 867 -10.70 6.93 29.32
CA ASN A 867 -11.29 5.60 29.46
C ASN A 867 -11.93 5.47 30.84
N ILE A 868 -13.24 5.23 30.88
CA ILE A 868 -14.04 5.10 32.09
C ILE A 868 -14.61 3.69 32.14
N THR A 869 -14.58 3.08 33.32
CA THR A 869 -15.30 1.84 33.61
C THR A 869 -16.18 2.05 34.81
N PHE A 870 -17.43 1.61 34.70
CA PHE A 870 -18.46 1.68 35.74
C PHE A 870 -18.58 0.36 36.50
#